data_AF-A0A1A8S0X0-F1
#
_entry.id   AF-A0A1A8S0X0-F1
#
_cell.length_a   1.000
_cell.length_b   1.000
_cell.length_c   1.000
_cell.angle_alpha   90.00
_cell.angle_beta   90.00
_cell.angle_gamma   90.00
#
_symmetry.space_group_name_H-M   'P 1'
#
loop_
_entity.id
_entity.type
_entity.pdbx_description
1 polymer ?
#
loop_
_entity_poly.entity_id
_entity_poly.type
_entity_poly.pdbx_seq_one_letter_code
_entity_poly.pdbx_strand_id
1 'polypeptide(L)'
;MQPEDMEVPLINNLNDNGDRARPKGKDVFKDQQKESESSMEAPNLEFEYGDSDTLSAELSELYSYTEEPEFALNRDNFEEDFRSHAKGRRWTELPMEEQKAYVMSLLDALEVTDRDKRLKVARAILYLTQGVFDECDTEVDVLHWSRHNIFLLYDMGLFTALLELLSMEIDNSQACSSAVRKPAISLADSTELRVLLSIMYLMVETVRVQTEDDRPEWREAREAFKNELGSPLYNGEPFALLLFTMVTKFCSMNAPHFPMKKVLLLLWKTILFTLGGFEELQEMKVRGRERLRLTPLPEDSIKVVRAMRAASPPASAMELIEQQQQQKRGRRSRRPLVKQDSLDTYNERDPFKNDDTRDEEEDPEDTDSGIEGEVDPLDRDVIIQPPPPPPPLRPPTERVNFPKGLPWAPKVREKDIEHFLETSRNKFIGFTLGNDTETLVGLPRPIHESVKTLKLHKYVSIAEVQIKKEEELQQCPLSLGEEEVEETPAEILYVGMLPNLSQYVIALLKLLLAAAPTSKAKTDSINILADVLPEEMPITVLQSMKLGIDVNRHKEIIVKAISALLLLLLKHLKLSHIYQFEVVSQHLVFANCIPLILKFFNQNIMSYISAKNSICVLDFPHCVVHEMPELTAESLEAGDCSQFCWRNLFSCINLLRILNKLTKWKHSRTMMLVVFKSAPILKRALKVKQAMM
;
A
#
# COMPACT_ATOMS: atom_id res chain seq x y z
N MET A 1 0.42 46.70 47.08
CA MET A 1 -0.84 47.16 46.45
C MET A 1 -1.41 45.99 45.68
N GLN A 2 -2.72 45.81 45.82
CA GLN A 2 -3.52 44.59 45.61
C GLN A 2 -3.50 44.02 44.19
N PRO A 3 -3.87 42.73 44.04
CA PRO A 3 -4.44 42.17 42.81
C PRO A 3 -5.96 42.40 42.77
N GLU A 4 -6.53 42.63 41.59
CA GLU A 4 -7.98 42.63 41.35
C GLU A 4 -8.38 41.49 40.40
N ASP A 5 -9.49 40.85 40.80
CA ASP A 5 -10.25 39.78 40.17
C ASP A 5 -11.05 40.25 38.95
N MET A 6 -11.37 39.31 38.04
CA MET A 6 -12.49 39.41 37.08
C MET A 6 -12.95 37.98 36.73
N GLU A 7 -13.95 37.47 37.44
CA GLU A 7 -15.38 37.42 37.08
C GLU A 7 -15.77 36.35 36.04
N VAL A 8 -16.57 35.38 36.53
CA VAL A 8 -17.35 34.40 35.78
C VAL A 8 -18.83 34.80 35.92
N PRO A 9 -19.65 34.87 34.86
CA PRO A 9 -21.09 35.04 35.02
C PRO A 9 -21.83 33.69 34.94
N LEU A 10 -22.62 33.44 35.99
CA LEU A 10 -23.76 32.52 36.03
C LEU A 10 -25.05 33.33 35.82
N ILE A 11 -25.97 32.86 34.97
CA ILE A 11 -27.38 33.27 35.01
C ILE A 11 -28.29 32.04 34.86
N ASN A 12 -29.25 31.94 35.78
CA ASN A 12 -30.28 30.92 35.95
C ASN A 12 -31.56 31.20 35.11
N ASN A 13 -32.12 30.12 34.58
CA ASN A 13 -33.53 29.66 34.47
C ASN A 13 -34.72 30.63 34.35
N LEU A 14 -35.68 30.26 33.48
CA LEU A 14 -37.13 30.21 33.75
C LEU A 14 -37.84 29.19 32.81
N ASN A 15 -38.81 28.45 33.37
CA ASN A 15 -39.60 27.31 32.85
C ASN A 15 -40.63 27.66 31.75
N ASP A 16 -41.00 26.68 30.90
CA ASP A 16 -42.41 26.27 30.70
C ASP A 16 -42.56 24.85 30.09
N ASN A 17 -43.70 24.21 30.37
CA ASN A 17 -44.09 22.79 30.29
C ASN A 17 -44.24 22.17 28.88
N GLY A 18 -44.06 20.84 28.80
CA GLY A 18 -44.56 19.99 27.70
C GLY A 18 -44.23 18.50 27.89
N ASP A 19 -45.26 17.66 27.95
CA ASP A 19 -45.26 16.22 28.26
C ASP A 19 -44.19 15.35 27.58
N ARG A 20 -43.51 14.51 28.38
CA ARG A 20 -42.66 13.40 27.91
C ARG A 20 -43.49 12.16 27.61
N ALA A 21 -43.78 11.91 26.34
CA ALA A 21 -44.12 10.57 25.86
C ALA A 21 -42.86 9.69 25.79
N ARG A 22 -42.83 8.58 26.53
CA ARG A 22 -41.78 7.54 26.43
C ARG A 22 -42.06 6.63 25.22
N PRO A 23 -41.13 6.39 24.28
CA PRO A 23 -41.32 5.36 23.28
C PRO A 23 -41.06 3.96 23.87
N LYS A 24 -41.98 3.04 23.57
CA LYS A 24 -41.99 1.64 24.00
C LYS A 24 -40.92 0.84 23.25
N GLY A 25 -40.10 0.09 23.96
CA GLY A 25 -38.95 -0.67 23.47
C GLY A 25 -39.25 -1.95 22.67
N LYS A 26 -40.13 -1.88 21.66
CA LYS A 26 -40.38 -3.01 20.73
C LYS A 26 -39.94 -2.77 19.28
N ASP A 27 -39.62 -1.53 18.90
CA ASP A 27 -39.19 -1.23 17.52
C ASP A 27 -37.68 -1.32 17.28
N VAL A 28 -36.85 -1.30 18.35
CA VAL A 28 -35.38 -1.38 18.24
C VAL A 28 -34.89 -2.79 17.85
N PHE A 29 -35.68 -3.83 18.11
CA PHE A 29 -35.31 -5.22 17.77
C PHE A 29 -35.58 -5.58 16.30
N LYS A 30 -36.52 -4.91 15.63
CA LYS A 30 -36.80 -5.14 14.20
C LYS A 30 -35.77 -4.46 13.28
N ASP A 31 -35.23 -3.31 13.68
CA ASP A 31 -34.14 -2.66 12.93
C ASP A 31 -32.80 -3.40 13.08
N GLN A 32 -32.54 -4.06 14.23
CA GLN A 32 -31.37 -4.94 14.38
C GLN A 32 -31.47 -6.25 13.58
N GLN A 33 -32.70 -6.76 13.36
CA GLN A 33 -32.91 -7.92 12.48
C GLN A 33 -32.77 -7.56 11.00
N LYS A 34 -33.23 -6.37 10.57
CA LYS A 34 -33.01 -5.89 9.19
C LYS A 34 -31.55 -5.55 8.88
N GLU A 35 -30.75 -5.08 9.84
CA GLU A 35 -29.30 -4.92 9.66
C GLU A 35 -28.54 -6.26 9.63
N SER A 36 -29.15 -7.34 10.11
CA SER A 36 -28.54 -8.68 10.07
C SER A 36 -28.79 -9.40 8.73
N GLU A 37 -29.94 -9.15 8.09
CA GLU A 37 -30.29 -9.74 6.78
C GLU A 37 -29.64 -9.05 5.58
N SER A 38 -29.17 -7.80 5.69
CA SER A 38 -28.38 -7.15 4.63
C SER A 38 -26.89 -7.55 4.61
N SER A 39 -26.48 -8.49 5.47
CA SER A 39 -25.08 -8.89 5.65
C SER A 39 -24.63 -10.10 4.81
N MET A 40 -25.51 -10.63 3.94
CA MET A 40 -25.13 -11.66 2.99
C MET A 40 -24.33 -11.04 1.83
N GLU A 41 -23.11 -11.58 1.66
CA GLU A 41 -22.11 -11.22 0.64
C GLU A 41 -21.35 -9.92 0.89
N ALA A 42 -20.40 -9.94 1.83
CA ALA A 42 -19.18 -9.19 1.59
C ALA A 42 -18.47 -9.89 0.41
N PRO A 43 -18.40 -9.27 -0.79
CA PRO A 43 -17.75 -9.90 -1.94
C PRO A 43 -16.31 -10.25 -1.56
N ASN A 44 -15.82 -11.40 -2.05
CA ASN A 44 -14.41 -11.74 -1.86
C ASN A 44 -13.56 -10.62 -2.50
N LEU A 45 -12.78 -9.93 -1.67
CA LEU A 45 -11.89 -8.87 -2.13
C LEU A 45 -10.73 -9.50 -2.93
N GLU A 46 -10.78 -9.40 -4.25
CA GLU A 46 -9.68 -9.82 -5.13
C GLU A 46 -8.60 -8.73 -5.16
N PHE A 47 -7.81 -8.64 -4.09
CA PHE A 47 -6.71 -7.69 -3.96
C PHE A 47 -5.39 -8.39 -3.68
N GLU A 48 -4.40 -8.15 -4.54
CA GLU A 48 -3.03 -8.60 -4.34
C GLU A 48 -2.17 -7.47 -3.77
N TYR A 49 -1.73 -7.65 -2.51
CA TYR A 49 -0.80 -6.72 -1.87
C TYR A 49 0.65 -7.07 -2.27
N GLY A 50 1.14 -6.41 -3.31
CA GLY A 50 2.52 -6.52 -3.81
C GLY A 50 3.37 -5.27 -3.57
N ASP A 51 4.58 -5.24 -4.14
CA ASP A 51 5.45 -4.07 -4.14
C ASP A 51 4.98 -2.98 -5.11
N SER A 52 4.34 -3.35 -6.21
CA SER A 52 3.77 -2.45 -7.22
C SER A 52 2.53 -3.08 -7.85
N ASP A 53 1.75 -2.28 -8.57
CA ASP A 53 0.69 -2.76 -9.46
C ASP A 53 1.29 -3.33 -10.77
N THR A 54 0.44 -3.64 -11.74
CA THR A 54 0.82 -4.04 -13.10
C THR A 54 1.64 -2.95 -13.80
N LEU A 55 2.54 -3.35 -14.71
CA LEU A 55 3.40 -2.40 -15.43
C LEU A 55 2.56 -1.32 -16.14
N SER A 56 1.49 -1.70 -16.83
CA SER A 56 0.62 -0.73 -17.52
C SER A 56 0.00 0.29 -16.57
N ALA A 57 -0.48 -0.13 -15.39
CA ALA A 57 -1.02 0.78 -14.40
C ALA A 57 0.06 1.74 -13.85
N GLU A 58 1.25 1.23 -13.57
CA GLU A 58 2.39 2.04 -13.09
C GLU A 58 2.91 3.03 -14.14
N LEU A 59 2.86 2.68 -15.43
CA LEU A 59 3.20 3.59 -16.53
C LEU A 59 2.11 4.65 -16.74
N SER A 60 0.84 4.28 -16.63
CA SER A 60 -0.27 5.23 -16.68
C SER A 60 -0.16 6.29 -15.57
N GLU A 61 0.27 5.92 -14.36
CA GLU A 61 0.42 6.86 -13.23
C GLU A 61 1.49 7.93 -13.45
N LEU A 62 2.46 7.68 -14.34
CA LEU A 62 3.49 8.66 -14.70
C LEU A 62 2.89 9.93 -15.32
N TYR A 63 1.91 9.76 -16.21
CA TYR A 63 1.32 10.84 -17.00
C TYR A 63 0.06 11.39 -16.33
N SER A 64 -0.06 12.72 -16.35
CA SER A 64 -1.30 13.44 -16.03
C SER A 64 -2.15 13.48 -17.31
N TYR A 65 -3.47 13.51 -17.18
CA TYR A 65 -4.37 13.56 -18.34
C TYR A 65 -4.30 14.89 -19.10
N THR A 66 -3.71 15.92 -18.50
CA THR A 66 -3.36 17.19 -19.17
C THR A 66 -2.14 17.06 -20.09
N GLU A 67 -1.31 16.01 -19.96
CA GLU A 67 -0.11 15.79 -20.79
C GLU A 67 -0.41 15.08 -22.11
N GLU A 68 -1.66 14.70 -22.37
CA GLU A 68 -2.06 13.95 -23.57
C GLU A 68 -1.57 14.59 -24.91
N PRO A 69 -1.67 15.91 -25.13
CA PRO A 69 -1.16 16.52 -26.36
C PRO A 69 0.35 16.36 -26.56
N GLU A 70 1.10 16.08 -25.49
CA GLU A 70 2.55 15.92 -25.56
C GLU A 70 2.97 14.60 -26.21
N PHE A 71 2.11 13.58 -26.24
CA PHE A 71 2.42 12.33 -26.95
C PHE A 71 2.60 12.59 -28.44
N ALA A 72 1.64 13.30 -29.06
CA ALA A 72 1.73 13.70 -30.46
C ALA A 72 2.95 14.59 -30.72
N LEU A 73 3.22 15.55 -29.84
CA LEU A 73 4.40 16.42 -29.96
C LEU A 73 5.72 15.64 -29.88
N ASN A 74 5.81 14.60 -29.05
CA ASN A 74 7.01 13.76 -28.95
C ASN A 74 7.23 12.97 -30.24
N ARG A 75 6.16 12.38 -30.80
CA ARG A 75 6.19 11.71 -32.10
C ARG A 75 6.63 12.66 -33.21
N ASP A 76 6.01 13.83 -33.30
CA ASP A 76 6.28 14.78 -34.39
C ASP A 76 7.76 15.26 -34.36
N ASN A 77 8.33 15.48 -33.17
CA ASN A 77 9.75 15.83 -33.03
C ASN A 77 10.67 14.66 -33.43
N PHE A 78 10.30 13.42 -33.09
CA PHE A 78 11.04 12.25 -33.53
C PHE A 78 11.00 12.10 -35.05
N GLU A 79 9.82 12.23 -35.67
CA GLU A 79 9.68 12.10 -37.12
C GLU A 79 10.42 13.19 -37.89
N GLU A 80 10.41 14.43 -37.41
CA GLU A 80 11.14 15.55 -38.02
C GLU A 80 12.63 15.21 -38.14
N ASP A 81 13.23 14.67 -37.08
CA ASP A 81 14.65 14.30 -37.04
C ASP A 81 14.94 12.97 -37.78
N PHE A 82 14.11 11.96 -37.55
CA PHE A 82 14.29 10.60 -38.07
C PHE A 82 14.12 10.52 -39.60
N ARG A 83 13.27 11.36 -40.20
CA ARG A 83 13.09 11.42 -41.66
C ARG A 83 14.39 11.69 -42.40
N SER A 84 15.29 12.47 -41.81
CA SER A 84 16.60 12.77 -42.39
C SER A 84 17.55 11.57 -42.37
N HIS A 85 17.38 10.65 -41.41
CA HIS A 85 18.24 9.50 -41.17
C HIS A 85 17.76 8.22 -41.89
N ALA A 86 16.46 7.93 -41.88
CA ALA A 86 15.94 6.60 -42.22
C ALA A 86 15.52 6.38 -43.69
N LYS A 87 15.62 7.41 -44.55
CA LYS A 87 15.21 7.35 -45.98
C LYS A 87 13.80 6.75 -46.20
N GLY A 88 12.89 6.94 -45.25
CA GLY A 88 11.50 6.46 -45.31
C GLY A 88 11.24 5.04 -44.79
N ARG A 89 12.21 4.39 -44.12
CA ARG A 89 11.97 3.16 -43.34
C ARG A 89 11.40 3.44 -41.96
N ARG A 90 10.68 2.47 -41.39
CA ARG A 90 10.14 2.50 -40.01
C ARG A 90 11.22 2.14 -38.97
N TRP A 91 11.11 2.65 -37.75
CA TRP A 91 12.05 2.34 -36.65
C TRP A 91 12.12 0.83 -36.36
N THR A 92 10.95 0.20 -36.35
CA THR A 92 10.77 -1.24 -36.09
C THR A 92 11.39 -2.14 -37.17
N GLU A 93 11.65 -1.59 -38.37
CA GLU A 93 12.26 -2.30 -39.51
C GLU A 93 13.78 -2.14 -39.58
N LEU A 94 14.36 -1.22 -38.80
CA LEU A 94 15.79 -0.96 -38.83
C LEU A 94 16.60 -2.08 -38.15
N PRO A 95 17.75 -2.47 -38.72
CA PRO A 95 18.68 -3.37 -38.04
C PRO A 95 19.32 -2.67 -36.82
N MET A 96 19.79 -3.47 -35.86
CA MET A 96 20.31 -2.98 -34.57
C MET A 96 21.46 -1.98 -34.74
N GLU A 97 22.32 -2.15 -35.75
CA GLU A 97 23.42 -1.26 -36.05
C GLU A 97 22.96 0.14 -36.48
N GLU A 98 21.89 0.21 -37.28
CA GLU A 98 21.31 1.49 -37.71
C GLU A 98 20.54 2.16 -36.56
N GLN A 99 19.85 1.38 -35.72
CA GLN A 99 19.22 1.88 -34.50
C GLN A 99 20.27 2.50 -33.56
N LYS A 100 21.39 1.81 -33.33
CA LYS A 100 22.53 2.33 -32.54
C LYS A 100 23.12 3.61 -33.12
N ALA A 101 23.31 3.66 -34.44
CA ALA A 101 23.83 4.85 -35.11
C ALA A 101 22.93 6.07 -34.91
N TYR A 102 21.61 5.89 -35.02
CA TYR A 102 20.65 6.97 -34.77
C TYR A 102 20.61 7.39 -33.29
N VAL A 103 20.63 6.45 -32.36
CA VAL A 103 20.71 6.77 -30.93
C VAL A 103 21.99 7.56 -30.61
N MET A 104 23.13 7.18 -31.21
CA MET A 104 24.37 7.93 -31.05
C MET A 104 24.23 9.37 -31.54
N SER A 105 23.60 9.60 -32.70
CA SER A 105 23.34 10.97 -33.17
C SER A 105 22.40 11.77 -32.25
N LEU A 106 21.43 11.12 -31.62
CA LEU A 106 20.56 11.77 -30.63
C LEU A 106 21.35 12.15 -29.37
N LEU A 107 22.27 11.30 -28.90
CA LEU A 107 23.14 11.62 -27.76
C LEU A 107 24.04 12.82 -28.07
N ASP A 108 24.68 12.84 -29.25
CA ASP A 108 25.50 13.99 -29.68
C ASP A 108 24.65 15.28 -29.77
N ALA A 109 23.40 15.18 -30.23
CA ALA A 109 22.49 16.31 -30.33
C ALA A 109 21.96 16.79 -28.97
N LEU A 110 22.02 15.95 -27.93
CA LEU A 110 21.62 16.25 -26.57
C LEU A 110 22.64 17.16 -25.85
N GLU A 111 23.90 17.14 -26.28
CA GLU A 111 25.00 17.99 -25.76
C GLU A 111 24.95 19.44 -26.29
N VAL A 112 24.02 19.77 -27.19
CA VAL A 112 23.90 21.09 -27.78
C VAL A 112 23.52 22.15 -26.72
N THR A 113 24.13 23.34 -26.83
CA THR A 113 23.91 24.45 -25.88
C THR A 113 22.54 25.12 -26.01
N ASP A 114 21.91 24.99 -27.16
CA ASP A 114 20.58 25.51 -27.46
C ASP A 114 19.51 24.67 -26.74
N ARG A 115 18.81 25.31 -25.80
CA ARG A 115 17.79 24.67 -24.95
C ARG A 115 16.62 24.10 -25.75
N ASP A 116 16.14 24.81 -26.76
CA ASP A 116 14.96 24.41 -27.52
C ASP A 116 15.28 23.20 -28.41
N LYS A 117 16.47 23.18 -29.02
CA LYS A 117 16.97 22.01 -29.77
C LYS A 117 17.16 20.81 -28.86
N ARG A 118 17.79 21.00 -27.69
CA ARG A 118 17.98 19.94 -26.71
C ARG A 118 16.64 19.35 -26.24
N LEU A 119 15.63 20.19 -26.01
CA LEU A 119 14.30 19.74 -25.64
C LEU A 119 13.63 18.92 -26.75
N LYS A 120 13.76 19.32 -28.03
CA LYS A 120 13.25 18.53 -29.17
C LYS A 120 13.88 17.13 -29.22
N VAL A 121 15.19 17.05 -29.04
CA VAL A 121 15.93 15.78 -29.00
C VAL A 121 15.48 14.93 -27.81
N ALA A 122 15.37 15.52 -26.62
CA ALA A 122 14.86 14.82 -25.43
C ALA A 122 13.43 14.30 -25.63
N ARG A 123 12.56 15.04 -26.33
CA ARG A 123 11.22 14.57 -26.71
C ARG A 123 11.25 13.41 -27.69
N ALA A 124 12.15 13.42 -28.66
CA ALA A 124 12.35 12.30 -29.57
C ALA A 124 12.83 11.03 -28.83
N ILE A 125 13.75 11.19 -27.87
CA ILE A 125 14.18 10.10 -26.99
C ILE A 125 13.02 9.60 -26.12
N LEU A 126 12.20 10.51 -25.59
CA LEU A 126 11.00 10.13 -24.83
C LEU A 126 10.04 9.30 -25.68
N TYR A 127 9.79 9.68 -26.93
CA TYR A 127 8.98 8.89 -27.87
C TYR A 127 9.54 7.48 -28.10
N LEU A 128 10.86 7.33 -28.25
CA LEU A 128 11.51 6.02 -28.33
C LEU A 128 11.26 5.20 -27.07
N THR A 129 11.43 5.78 -25.88
CA THR A 129 11.15 5.08 -24.62
C THR A 129 9.66 4.79 -24.39
N GLN A 130 8.76 5.53 -25.03
CA GLN A 130 7.32 5.27 -25.03
C GLN A 130 6.93 4.13 -25.98
N GLY A 131 7.88 3.54 -26.71
CA GLY A 131 7.67 2.35 -27.51
C GLY A 131 7.24 2.59 -28.95
N VAL A 132 7.44 3.80 -29.49
CA VAL A 132 7.16 4.14 -30.90
C VAL A 132 5.72 3.75 -31.28
N PHE A 133 4.78 4.22 -30.46
CA PHE A 133 3.40 3.74 -30.48
C PHE A 133 2.67 3.96 -31.82
N ASP A 134 3.08 4.92 -32.65
CA ASP A 134 2.50 5.16 -33.98
C ASP A 134 2.78 4.01 -34.97
N GLU A 135 3.84 3.22 -34.71
CA GLU A 135 4.19 2.02 -35.49
C GLU A 135 3.60 0.72 -34.91
N CYS A 136 2.82 0.79 -33.84
CA CYS A 136 2.31 -0.36 -33.10
C CYS A 136 0.79 -0.52 -33.26
N ASP A 137 0.33 -1.77 -33.41
CA ASP A 137 -1.11 -2.08 -33.53
C ASP A 137 -1.75 -2.41 -32.17
N THR A 138 -0.96 -2.84 -31.18
CA THR A 138 -1.46 -3.28 -29.87
C THR A 138 -0.68 -2.69 -28.71
N GLU A 139 -1.32 -2.59 -27.54
CA GLU A 139 -0.67 -2.16 -26.28
C GLU A 139 0.54 -3.05 -25.92
N VAL A 140 0.49 -4.33 -26.25
CA VAL A 140 1.57 -5.29 -25.98
C VAL A 140 2.81 -4.96 -26.82
N ASP A 141 2.61 -4.57 -28.08
CA ASP A 141 3.69 -4.17 -28.98
C ASP A 141 4.38 -2.89 -28.49
N VAL A 142 3.59 -1.91 -28.02
CA VAL A 142 4.11 -0.66 -27.44
C VAL A 142 5.02 -0.98 -26.24
N LEU A 143 4.56 -1.84 -25.32
CA LEU A 143 5.36 -2.23 -24.15
C LEU A 143 6.61 -3.04 -24.54
N HIS A 144 6.50 -3.89 -25.56
CA HIS A 144 7.64 -4.66 -26.08
C HIS A 144 8.73 -3.74 -26.65
N TRP A 145 8.35 -2.81 -27.55
CA TRP A 145 9.28 -1.87 -28.16
C TRP A 145 9.82 -0.86 -27.17
N SER A 146 9.00 -0.40 -26.22
CA SER A 146 9.46 0.43 -25.11
C SER A 146 10.60 -0.26 -24.35
N ARG A 147 10.42 -1.54 -23.99
CA ARG A 147 11.45 -2.34 -23.31
C ARG A 147 12.71 -2.50 -24.15
N HIS A 148 12.59 -2.89 -25.43
CA HIS A 148 13.75 -3.03 -26.33
C HIS A 148 14.53 -1.72 -26.46
N ASN A 149 13.82 -0.61 -26.71
CA ASN A 149 14.43 0.71 -26.85
C ASN A 149 15.12 1.16 -25.57
N ILE A 150 14.55 0.90 -24.39
CA ILE A 150 15.14 1.25 -23.10
C ILE A 150 16.47 0.53 -22.87
N PHE A 151 16.54 -0.77 -23.13
CA PHE A 151 17.81 -1.51 -23.02
C PHE A 151 18.84 -1.01 -24.02
N LEU A 152 18.43 -0.75 -25.27
CA LEU A 152 19.30 -0.16 -26.29
C LEU A 152 19.86 1.21 -25.86
N LEU A 153 18.99 2.10 -25.37
CA LEU A 153 19.39 3.44 -24.93
C LEU A 153 20.30 3.39 -23.70
N TYR A 154 20.05 2.45 -22.78
CA TYR A 154 20.91 2.20 -21.63
C TYR A 154 22.32 1.75 -22.07
N ASP A 155 22.41 0.77 -22.98
CA ASP A 155 23.68 0.26 -23.51
C ASP A 155 24.50 1.35 -24.23
N MET A 156 23.83 2.38 -24.78
CA MET A 156 24.47 3.54 -25.42
C MET A 156 24.86 4.65 -24.43
N GLY A 157 24.60 4.50 -23.13
CA GLY A 157 25.00 5.46 -22.10
C GLY A 157 24.03 6.63 -21.89
N LEU A 158 22.78 6.51 -22.34
CA LEU A 158 21.78 7.58 -22.19
C LEU A 158 21.58 8.01 -20.73
N PHE A 159 21.60 7.06 -19.79
CA PHE A 159 21.30 7.35 -18.39
C PHE A 159 22.27 8.38 -17.78
N THR A 160 23.56 8.24 -18.07
CA THR A 160 24.59 9.18 -17.60
C THR A 160 24.36 10.58 -18.18
N ALA A 161 24.07 10.69 -19.48
CA ALA A 161 23.75 11.96 -20.13
C ALA A 161 22.50 12.64 -19.52
N LEU A 162 21.45 11.86 -19.24
CA LEU A 162 20.25 12.35 -18.56
C LEU A 162 20.53 12.82 -17.13
N LEU A 163 21.42 12.14 -16.40
CA LEU A 163 21.78 12.49 -15.03
C LEU A 163 22.48 13.85 -14.96
N GLU A 164 23.39 14.12 -15.92
CA GLU A 164 24.08 15.41 -16.03
C GLU A 164 23.10 16.53 -16.38
N LEU A 165 22.21 16.31 -17.36
CA LEU A 165 21.18 17.27 -17.74
C LEU A 165 20.19 17.55 -16.62
N LEU A 166 19.72 16.50 -15.93
CA LEU A 166 18.82 16.63 -14.80
C LEU A 166 19.49 17.46 -13.68
N SER A 167 20.76 17.20 -13.39
CA SER A 167 21.52 17.96 -12.39
C SER A 167 21.66 19.43 -12.79
N MET A 168 21.94 19.72 -14.06
CA MET A 168 21.98 21.09 -14.58
C MET A 168 20.64 21.82 -14.39
N GLU A 169 19.52 21.16 -14.71
CA GLU A 169 18.20 21.78 -14.62
C GLU A 169 17.72 21.93 -13.16
N ILE A 170 18.14 21.03 -12.26
CA ILE A 170 17.89 21.13 -10.81
C ILE A 170 18.54 22.38 -10.19
N ASP A 171 19.67 22.84 -10.74
CA ASP A 171 20.40 24.03 -10.29
C ASP A 171 20.07 25.29 -11.11
N ASN A 172 19.08 25.22 -12.02
CA ASN A 172 18.64 26.33 -12.84
C ASN A 172 17.93 27.42 -12.02
N SER A 173 18.73 28.37 -11.52
CA SER A 173 18.27 29.48 -10.68
C SER A 173 17.32 30.46 -11.41
N GLN A 174 17.40 30.53 -12.74
CA GLN A 174 16.52 31.39 -13.54
C GLN A 174 15.10 30.83 -13.62
N ALA A 175 14.95 29.52 -13.84
CA ALA A 175 13.66 28.83 -13.81
C ALA A 175 13.00 28.96 -12.44
N CYS A 176 13.78 28.78 -11.36
CA CYS A 176 13.32 29.03 -9.99
C CYS A 176 12.80 30.47 -9.80
N SER A 177 13.60 31.47 -10.15
CA SER A 177 13.23 32.88 -9.98
C SER A 177 11.95 33.26 -10.75
N SER A 178 11.77 32.70 -11.94
CA SER A 178 10.56 32.89 -12.74
C SER A 178 9.34 32.23 -12.11
N ALA A 179 9.47 30.99 -11.64
CA ALA A 179 8.38 30.24 -11.02
C ALA A 179 7.88 30.89 -9.72
N VAL A 180 8.78 31.40 -8.87
CA VAL A 180 8.41 32.07 -7.60
C VAL A 180 7.63 33.37 -7.83
N ARG A 181 7.86 34.04 -8.97
CA ARG A 181 7.17 35.30 -9.32
C ARG A 181 5.80 35.08 -9.95
N LYS A 182 5.54 33.90 -10.53
CA LYS A 182 4.27 33.61 -11.19
C LYS A 182 3.15 33.36 -10.16
N PRO A 183 1.96 33.95 -10.33
CA PRO A 183 0.84 33.75 -9.41
C PRO A 183 0.26 32.33 -9.48
N ALA A 184 0.39 31.67 -10.64
CA ALA A 184 0.05 30.27 -10.83
C ALA A 184 1.14 29.61 -11.68
N ILE A 185 1.63 28.47 -11.21
CA ILE A 185 2.62 27.63 -11.90
C ILE A 185 1.84 26.54 -12.64
N SER A 186 2.19 26.30 -13.90
CA SER A 186 1.57 25.27 -14.75
C SER A 186 2.59 24.24 -15.21
N LEU A 187 2.10 23.21 -15.91
CA LEU A 187 2.94 22.15 -16.49
C LEU A 187 4.03 22.68 -17.45
N ALA A 188 3.83 23.85 -18.06
CA ALA A 188 4.78 24.44 -19.00
C ALA A 188 6.07 24.92 -18.33
N ASP A 189 5.98 25.31 -17.05
CA ASP A 189 7.12 25.80 -16.25
C ASP A 189 8.14 24.71 -15.92
N SER A 190 7.81 23.44 -16.17
CA SER A 190 8.63 22.28 -15.82
C SER A 190 8.83 21.30 -16.97
N THR A 191 8.56 21.73 -18.21
CA THR A 191 8.55 20.87 -19.40
C THR A 191 9.82 20.02 -19.55
N GLU A 192 11.01 20.63 -19.47
CA GLU A 192 12.28 19.91 -19.62
C GLU A 192 12.50 18.89 -18.49
N LEU A 193 12.25 19.28 -17.23
CA LEU A 193 12.29 18.37 -16.09
C LEU A 193 11.30 17.20 -16.25
N ARG A 194 10.07 17.46 -16.72
CA ARG A 194 9.05 16.43 -16.93
C ARG A 194 9.48 15.43 -17.98
N VAL A 195 10.06 15.89 -19.11
CA VAL A 195 10.59 15.01 -20.16
C VAL A 195 11.73 14.15 -19.60
N LEU A 196 12.74 14.75 -18.98
CA LEU A 196 13.89 14.02 -18.43
C LEU A 196 13.47 12.99 -17.37
N LEU A 197 12.65 13.40 -16.39
CA LEU A 197 12.16 12.52 -15.33
C LEU A 197 11.26 11.41 -15.88
N SER A 198 10.51 11.66 -16.95
CA SER A 198 9.70 10.63 -17.60
C SER A 198 10.56 9.57 -18.27
N ILE A 199 11.61 9.97 -19.00
CA ILE A 199 12.57 9.04 -19.60
C ILE A 199 13.24 8.20 -18.50
N MET A 200 13.75 8.84 -17.45
CA MET A 200 14.41 8.15 -16.35
C MET A 200 13.46 7.20 -15.59
N TYR A 201 12.19 7.58 -15.40
CA TYR A 201 11.19 6.69 -14.81
C TYR A 201 10.89 5.47 -15.68
N LEU A 202 10.69 5.67 -16.98
CA LEU A 202 10.48 4.57 -17.92
C LEU A 202 11.67 3.61 -17.90
N MET A 203 12.90 4.13 -17.90
CA MET A 203 14.11 3.32 -17.79
C MET A 203 14.13 2.51 -16.49
N VAL A 204 13.97 3.15 -15.32
CA VAL A 204 14.01 2.47 -14.01
C VAL A 204 12.90 1.44 -13.89
N GLU A 205 11.65 1.78 -14.20
CA GLU A 205 10.53 0.85 -14.01
C GLU A 205 10.57 -0.32 -14.98
N THR A 206 10.94 -0.08 -16.24
CA THR A 206 10.98 -1.14 -17.25
C THR A 206 12.16 -2.09 -17.01
N VAL A 207 13.35 -1.57 -16.71
CA VAL A 207 14.52 -2.41 -16.38
C VAL A 207 14.31 -3.14 -15.05
N ARG A 208 13.60 -2.56 -14.08
CA ARG A 208 13.28 -3.23 -12.80
C ARG A 208 12.43 -4.48 -12.97
N VAL A 209 11.45 -4.50 -13.89
CA VAL A 209 10.55 -5.65 -14.05
C VAL A 209 11.24 -6.79 -14.79
N GLN A 210 11.41 -7.94 -14.14
CA GLN A 210 11.99 -9.15 -14.73
C GLN A 210 10.91 -9.97 -15.44
N THR A 211 11.19 -10.38 -16.67
CA THR A 211 10.31 -11.25 -17.46
C THR A 211 11.01 -12.55 -17.81
N GLU A 212 10.27 -13.65 -17.94
CA GLU A 212 10.86 -14.97 -18.25
C GLU A 212 11.62 -14.97 -19.60
N ASP A 213 11.16 -14.14 -20.54
CA ASP A 213 11.74 -13.96 -21.87
C ASP A 213 13.00 -13.06 -21.90
N ASP A 214 13.52 -12.63 -20.74
CA ASP A 214 14.70 -11.77 -20.68
C ASP A 214 15.96 -12.50 -21.18
N ARG A 215 16.55 -11.92 -22.24
CA ARG A 215 17.84 -12.32 -22.82
C ARG A 215 18.97 -12.22 -21.78
N PRO A 216 20.03 -13.03 -21.88
CA PRO A 216 21.15 -12.97 -20.92
C PRO A 216 21.78 -11.57 -20.87
N GLU A 217 21.91 -10.88 -22.01
CA GLU A 217 22.45 -9.52 -22.07
C GLU A 217 21.60 -8.53 -21.27
N TRP A 218 20.27 -8.67 -21.31
CA TRP A 218 19.35 -7.82 -20.55
C TRP A 218 19.39 -8.10 -19.05
N ARG A 219 19.69 -9.33 -18.64
CA ARG A 219 19.89 -9.67 -17.22
C ARG A 219 21.19 -9.06 -16.69
N GLU A 220 22.25 -9.12 -17.48
CA GLU A 220 23.53 -8.48 -17.14
C GLU A 220 23.40 -6.95 -17.09
N ALA A 221 22.77 -6.34 -18.10
CA ALA A 221 22.49 -4.90 -18.14
C ALA A 221 21.63 -4.44 -16.96
N ARG A 222 20.62 -5.23 -16.56
CA ARG A 222 19.79 -4.95 -15.38
C ARG A 222 20.62 -4.93 -14.09
N GLU A 223 21.46 -5.93 -13.86
CA GLU A 223 22.31 -5.97 -12.66
C GLU A 223 23.35 -4.85 -12.68
N ALA A 224 23.93 -4.54 -13.85
CA ALA A 224 24.80 -3.38 -14.03
C ALA A 224 24.06 -2.08 -13.66
N PHE A 225 22.84 -1.88 -14.17
CA PHE A 225 22.04 -0.69 -13.89
C PHE A 225 21.61 -0.60 -12.42
N LYS A 226 21.25 -1.73 -11.79
CA LYS A 226 20.93 -1.81 -10.36
C LYS A 226 22.11 -1.36 -9.51
N ASN A 227 23.31 -1.83 -9.84
CA ASN A 227 24.55 -1.45 -9.16
C ASN A 227 24.91 0.01 -9.42
N GLU A 228 24.77 0.47 -10.66
CA GLU A 228 24.97 1.86 -11.06
C GLU A 228 24.12 2.79 -10.20
N LEU A 229 22.79 2.59 -10.15
CA LEU A 229 21.86 3.41 -9.36
C LEU A 229 22.13 3.42 -7.84
N GLY A 230 22.63 2.30 -7.30
CA GLY A 230 22.96 2.15 -5.88
C GLY A 230 24.34 2.71 -5.51
N SER A 231 25.23 2.83 -6.49
CA SER A 231 26.59 3.35 -6.30
C SER A 231 26.64 4.88 -6.34
N PRO A 232 27.70 5.52 -5.80
CA PRO A 232 27.89 6.96 -5.90
C PRO A 232 28.28 7.35 -7.34
N LEU A 233 27.30 7.77 -8.15
CA LEU A 233 27.48 8.05 -9.59
C LEU A 233 27.98 9.46 -9.87
N TYR A 234 27.21 10.45 -9.42
CA TYR A 234 27.41 11.86 -9.73
C TYR A 234 27.48 12.65 -8.42
N ASN A 235 28.49 13.52 -8.30
CA ASN A 235 28.84 14.23 -7.05
C ASN A 235 29.13 13.35 -5.83
N GLY A 236 29.44 12.06 -6.03
CA GLY A 236 29.74 11.14 -4.93
C GLY A 236 28.51 10.70 -4.12
N GLU A 237 27.31 10.81 -4.70
CA GLU A 237 26.05 10.42 -4.06
C GLU A 237 25.26 9.44 -4.93
N PRO A 238 24.53 8.46 -4.34
CA PRO A 238 23.58 7.61 -5.07
C PRO A 238 22.44 8.42 -5.71
N PHE A 239 21.90 7.94 -6.83
CA PHE A 239 20.84 8.63 -7.57
C PHE A 239 19.61 8.97 -6.71
N ALA A 240 19.25 8.11 -5.76
CA ALA A 240 18.16 8.36 -4.82
C ALA A 240 18.36 9.64 -3.99
N LEU A 241 19.60 10.02 -3.65
CA LEU A 241 19.88 11.25 -2.88
C LEU A 241 19.66 12.52 -3.71
N LEU A 242 19.95 12.49 -5.02
CA LEU A 242 19.61 13.58 -5.92
C LEU A 242 18.10 13.85 -5.92
N LEU A 243 17.29 12.79 -6.01
CA LEU A 243 15.83 12.89 -5.97
C LEU A 243 15.30 13.35 -4.60
N PHE A 244 15.89 12.87 -3.50
CA PHE A 244 15.60 13.40 -2.16
C PHE A 244 15.91 14.89 -2.05
N THR A 245 16.98 15.35 -2.69
CA THR A 245 17.36 16.76 -2.74
C THR A 245 16.38 17.59 -3.57
N MET A 246 15.81 17.04 -4.65
CA MET A 246 14.71 17.69 -5.36
C MET A 246 13.48 17.88 -4.45
N VAL A 247 13.14 16.84 -3.67
CA VAL A 247 12.02 16.87 -2.72
C VAL A 247 12.23 17.95 -1.65
N THR A 248 13.42 18.08 -1.07
CA THR A 248 13.71 19.13 -0.08
C THR A 248 13.74 20.53 -0.69
N LYS A 249 14.33 20.71 -1.88
CA LYS A 249 14.31 21.99 -2.60
C LYS A 249 12.88 22.47 -2.88
N PHE A 250 12.00 21.57 -3.32
CA PHE A 250 10.58 21.87 -3.54
C PHE A 250 9.86 22.26 -2.24
N CYS A 251 10.00 21.46 -1.17
CA CYS A 251 9.35 21.75 0.11
C CYS A 251 9.89 22.99 0.84
N SER A 252 11.07 23.47 0.44
CA SER A 252 11.66 24.72 0.92
C SER A 252 11.24 25.94 0.09
N MET A 253 10.37 25.76 -0.91
CA MET A 253 9.95 26.77 -1.88
C MET A 253 11.09 27.33 -2.76
N ASN A 254 12.22 26.63 -2.80
CA ASN A 254 13.38 26.99 -3.63
C ASN A 254 13.27 26.46 -5.07
N ALA A 255 12.26 25.64 -5.37
CA ALA A 255 11.98 25.16 -6.70
C ALA A 255 10.50 24.73 -6.83
N PRO A 256 9.53 25.67 -6.78
CA PRO A 256 8.10 25.34 -6.70
C PRO A 256 7.52 24.77 -8.01
N HIS A 257 8.29 24.77 -9.11
CA HIS A 257 7.89 24.23 -10.40
C HIS A 257 8.22 22.75 -10.58
N PHE A 258 9.01 22.13 -9.70
CA PHE A 258 9.40 20.74 -9.86
C PHE A 258 8.19 19.78 -9.89
N PRO A 259 8.13 18.82 -10.83
CA PRO A 259 7.00 17.91 -10.98
C PRO A 259 7.05 16.79 -9.93
N MET A 260 6.56 17.07 -8.73
CA MET A 260 6.73 16.19 -7.56
C MET A 260 6.16 14.78 -7.73
N LYS A 261 5.08 14.59 -8.50
CA LYS A 261 4.57 13.24 -8.78
C LYS A 261 5.64 12.39 -9.46
N LYS A 262 6.26 12.90 -10.52
CA LYS A 262 7.31 12.19 -11.28
C LYS A 262 8.56 11.96 -10.42
N VAL A 263 8.99 12.96 -9.64
CA VAL A 263 10.13 12.83 -8.71
C VAL A 263 9.88 11.75 -7.66
N LEU A 264 8.71 11.74 -7.02
CA LEU A 264 8.38 10.78 -5.97
C LEU A 264 8.19 9.36 -6.49
N LEU A 265 7.56 9.21 -7.66
CA LEU A 265 7.44 7.93 -8.34
C LEU A 265 8.82 7.36 -8.68
N LEU A 266 9.68 8.17 -9.32
CA LEU A 266 11.05 7.76 -9.65
C LEU A 266 11.88 7.43 -8.41
N LEU A 267 11.77 8.22 -7.34
CA LEU A 267 12.46 7.97 -6.07
C LEU A 267 12.02 6.64 -5.45
N TRP A 268 10.72 6.38 -5.42
CA TRP A 268 10.19 5.13 -4.92
C TRP A 268 10.67 3.94 -5.74
N LYS A 269 10.57 3.98 -7.08
CA LYS A 269 11.01 2.87 -7.95
C LYS A 269 12.51 2.66 -7.89
N THR A 270 13.30 3.72 -7.80
CA THR A 270 14.76 3.65 -7.62
C THR A 270 15.09 2.90 -6.33
N ILE A 271 14.49 3.27 -5.20
CA ILE A 271 14.75 2.60 -3.90
C ILE A 271 14.23 1.17 -3.90
N LEU A 272 13.09 0.92 -4.53
CA LEU A 272 12.54 -0.43 -4.68
C LEU A 272 13.48 -1.32 -5.51
N PHE A 273 14.08 -0.78 -6.57
CA PHE A 273 14.99 -1.52 -7.44
C PHE A 273 16.37 -1.76 -6.79
N THR A 274 16.95 -0.74 -6.15
CA THR A 274 18.30 -0.84 -5.57
C THR A 274 18.32 -1.63 -4.24
N LEU A 275 17.33 -1.42 -3.36
CA LEU A 275 17.27 -2.13 -2.07
C LEU A 275 16.52 -3.46 -2.17
N GLY A 276 15.66 -3.64 -3.16
CA GLY A 276 14.83 -4.83 -3.36
C GLY A 276 13.42 -4.72 -2.79
N GLY A 277 12.53 -5.56 -3.32
CA GLY A 277 11.12 -5.66 -2.91
C GLY A 277 10.88 -6.46 -1.63
N PHE A 278 9.63 -6.81 -1.37
CA PHE A 278 9.22 -7.55 -0.18
C PHE A 278 9.74 -8.99 -0.16
N GLU A 279 9.82 -9.66 -1.32
CA GLU A 279 10.38 -11.01 -1.43
C GLU A 279 11.90 -11.01 -1.20
N GLU A 280 12.65 -10.17 -1.93
CA GLU A 280 14.10 -9.99 -1.73
C GLU A 280 14.43 -9.63 -0.27
N LEU A 281 13.65 -8.75 0.36
CA LEU A 281 13.82 -8.40 1.77
C LEU A 281 13.62 -9.61 2.69
N GLN A 282 12.64 -10.46 2.41
CA GLN A 282 12.38 -11.65 3.21
C GLN A 282 13.53 -12.67 3.05
N GLU A 283 14.07 -12.83 1.84
CA GLU A 283 15.26 -13.66 1.58
C GLU A 283 16.50 -13.12 2.29
N MET A 284 16.76 -11.82 2.21
CA MET A 284 17.85 -11.16 2.94
C MET A 284 17.71 -11.37 4.44
N LYS A 285 16.49 -11.31 4.97
CA LYS A 285 16.22 -11.57 6.38
C LYS A 285 16.44 -13.03 6.76
N VAL A 286 16.08 -13.99 5.92
CA VAL A 286 16.35 -15.42 6.14
C VAL A 286 17.87 -15.65 6.17
N ARG A 287 18.60 -15.18 5.15
CA ARG A 287 20.07 -15.23 5.10
C ARG A 287 20.72 -14.57 6.32
N GLY A 288 20.22 -13.41 6.74
CA GLY A 288 20.69 -12.72 7.96
C GLY A 288 20.49 -13.54 9.24
N ARG A 289 19.38 -14.27 9.35
CA ARG A 289 19.14 -15.18 10.50
C ARG A 289 20.06 -16.39 10.48
N GLU A 290 20.32 -16.95 9.30
CA GLU A 290 21.26 -18.07 9.13
C GLU A 290 22.68 -17.67 9.53
N ARG A 291 23.16 -16.50 9.07
CA ARG A 291 24.46 -15.93 9.49
C ARG A 291 24.57 -15.79 11.01
N LEU A 292 23.47 -15.42 11.69
CA LEU A 292 23.40 -15.27 13.15
C LEU A 292 23.03 -16.56 13.90
N ARG A 293 22.92 -17.71 13.22
CA ARG A 293 22.52 -19.01 13.78
C ARG A 293 21.19 -18.97 14.54
N LEU A 294 20.27 -18.12 14.09
CA LEU A 294 18.91 -18.04 14.64
C LEU A 294 18.00 -19.06 13.96
N THR A 295 16.95 -19.50 14.66
CA THR A 295 15.94 -20.40 14.08
C THR A 295 15.30 -19.80 12.82
N PRO A 296 15.07 -20.58 11.76
CA PRO A 296 14.38 -20.10 10.57
C PRO A 296 13.02 -19.48 10.89
N LEU A 297 12.57 -18.55 10.05
CA LEU A 297 11.22 -18.01 10.19
C LEU A 297 10.21 -19.09 9.76
N PRO A 298 9.21 -19.41 10.60
CA PRO A 298 8.25 -20.45 10.27
C PRO A 298 7.34 -20.04 9.11
N GLU A 299 7.01 -18.74 8.98
CA GLU A 299 6.10 -18.24 7.95
C GLU A 299 6.50 -16.85 7.41
N ASP A 300 6.11 -16.59 6.16
CA ASP A 300 6.02 -15.26 5.58
C ASP A 300 4.63 -14.65 5.83
N SER A 301 4.61 -13.53 6.54
CA SER A 301 3.37 -12.81 6.87
C SER A 301 2.57 -12.35 5.64
N ILE A 302 3.23 -12.03 4.52
CA ILE A 302 2.53 -11.57 3.32
C ILE A 302 1.83 -12.77 2.66
N LYS A 303 2.55 -13.89 2.49
CA LYS A 303 1.98 -15.15 1.95
C LYS A 303 0.86 -15.69 2.83
N VAL A 304 1.02 -15.65 4.15
CA VAL A 304 -0.01 -16.05 5.11
C VAL A 304 -1.26 -15.17 4.98
N VAL A 305 -1.11 -13.84 4.92
CA VAL A 305 -2.24 -12.91 4.76
C VAL A 305 -2.91 -13.06 3.38
N ARG A 306 -2.15 -13.35 2.31
CA ARG A 306 -2.69 -13.63 0.97
C ARG A 306 -3.63 -14.83 0.96
N ALA A 307 -3.34 -15.84 1.79
CA ALA A 307 -4.17 -17.03 1.93
C ALA A 307 -5.33 -16.86 2.93
N MET A 308 -5.42 -15.74 3.65
CA MET A 308 -6.51 -15.47 4.58
C MET A 308 -7.75 -14.97 3.85
N ARG A 309 -8.90 -15.55 4.20
CA ARG A 309 -10.18 -14.99 3.82
C ARG A 309 -10.41 -13.69 4.59
N ALA A 310 -10.83 -12.63 3.90
CA ALA A 310 -11.34 -11.42 4.55
C ALA A 310 -12.42 -11.83 5.56
N ALA A 311 -12.28 -11.37 6.81
CA ALA A 311 -12.99 -11.87 7.99
C ALA A 311 -14.45 -12.23 7.72
N SER A 312 -14.70 -13.48 7.35
CA SER A 312 -16.01 -14.10 7.45
C SER A 312 -16.10 -14.57 8.90
N PRO A 313 -17.26 -14.45 9.57
CA PRO A 313 -17.45 -15.17 10.83
C PRO A 313 -17.09 -16.65 10.60
N PRO A 314 -16.60 -17.37 11.62
CA PRO A 314 -16.51 -18.83 11.52
C PRO A 314 -17.89 -19.31 11.06
N ALA A 315 -17.92 -20.19 10.05
CA ALA A 315 -19.16 -20.72 9.50
C ALA A 315 -20.10 -21.06 10.66
N SER A 316 -21.30 -20.45 10.64
CA SER A 316 -22.23 -20.66 11.74
C SER A 316 -22.45 -22.17 11.90
N ALA A 317 -22.77 -22.65 13.11
CA ALA A 317 -23.05 -24.07 13.31
C ALA A 317 -24.11 -24.59 12.30
N MET A 318 -25.03 -23.71 11.86
CA MET A 318 -25.97 -23.98 10.78
C MET A 318 -25.31 -24.22 9.42
N GLU A 319 -24.35 -23.41 8.97
CA GLU A 319 -23.64 -23.62 7.70
C GLU A 319 -22.79 -24.90 7.71
N LEU A 320 -22.17 -25.24 8.85
CA LEU A 320 -21.45 -26.50 9.01
C LEU A 320 -22.41 -27.71 8.97
N ILE A 321 -23.60 -27.57 9.56
CA ILE A 321 -24.66 -28.58 9.48
C ILE A 321 -25.21 -28.67 8.05
N GLU A 322 -25.34 -27.56 7.34
CA GLU A 322 -25.86 -27.51 5.97
C GLU A 322 -24.87 -28.08 4.96
N GLN A 323 -23.56 -27.82 5.10
CA GLN A 323 -22.50 -28.50 4.33
C GLN A 323 -22.45 -30.00 4.64
N GLN A 324 -22.64 -30.38 5.90
CA GLN A 324 -22.69 -31.80 6.29
C GLN A 324 -23.98 -32.48 5.82
N GLN A 325 -25.10 -31.76 5.73
CA GLN A 325 -26.36 -32.23 5.15
C GLN A 325 -26.32 -32.30 3.62
N GLN A 326 -25.62 -31.38 2.94
CA GLN A 326 -25.40 -31.44 1.49
C GLN A 326 -24.48 -32.61 1.12
N GLN A 327 -23.45 -32.91 1.92
CA GLN A 327 -22.65 -34.13 1.75
C GLN A 327 -23.44 -35.42 2.06
N LYS A 328 -24.41 -35.38 2.99
CA LYS A 328 -25.28 -36.54 3.30
C LYS A 328 -26.47 -36.71 2.34
N ARG A 329 -26.91 -35.65 1.64
CA ARG A 329 -27.99 -35.72 0.64
C ARG A 329 -27.54 -36.40 -0.67
N GLY A 330 -26.24 -36.59 -0.89
CA GLY A 330 -25.69 -37.37 -2.01
C GLY A 330 -25.72 -38.90 -1.84
N ARG A 331 -26.20 -39.44 -0.71
CA ARG A 331 -26.27 -40.90 -0.48
C ARG A 331 -27.53 -41.29 0.29
N ARG A 332 -28.63 -41.50 -0.44
CA ARG A 332 -29.72 -42.37 0.03
C ARG A 332 -30.12 -43.35 -1.07
N SER A 333 -29.68 -44.60 -0.92
CA SER A 333 -30.37 -45.76 -1.49
C SER A 333 -30.54 -46.84 -0.43
N ARG A 334 -31.81 -46.99 -0.02
CA ARG A 334 -32.57 -48.17 0.45
C ARG A 334 -31.86 -49.29 1.25
N ARG A 335 -32.34 -49.53 2.48
CA ARG A 335 -33.18 -50.70 2.89
C ARG A 335 -33.59 -50.64 4.39
N PRO A 336 -34.75 -51.20 4.78
CA PRO A 336 -35.27 -51.18 6.17
C PRO A 336 -35.09 -52.54 6.89
N LEU A 337 -34.99 -52.56 8.23
CA LEU A 337 -35.35 -53.72 9.09
C LEU A 337 -35.29 -53.27 10.57
N VAL A 338 -36.43 -53.15 11.26
CA VAL A 338 -37.05 -54.08 12.25
C VAL A 338 -36.66 -53.79 13.70
N LYS A 339 -37.71 -53.50 14.49
CA LYS A 339 -37.74 -53.33 15.94
C LYS A 339 -37.29 -54.59 16.67
N GLN A 340 -36.59 -54.44 17.80
CA GLN A 340 -36.86 -55.27 18.98
C GLN A 340 -36.48 -54.53 20.28
N ASP A 341 -37.47 -54.45 21.17
CA ASP A 341 -37.47 -53.83 22.49
C ASP A 341 -36.62 -54.61 23.52
N SER A 342 -36.14 -53.89 24.55
CA SER A 342 -36.12 -54.27 25.97
C SER A 342 -35.24 -53.28 26.75
N LEU A 343 -35.42 -52.92 28.02
CA LEU A 343 -36.52 -52.92 28.99
C LEU A 343 -35.87 -52.23 30.22
N ASP A 344 -36.60 -51.30 30.84
CA ASP A 344 -36.52 -50.79 32.23
C ASP A 344 -35.17 -50.44 32.91
N THR A 345 -35.11 -49.26 33.56
CA THR A 345 -35.33 -49.12 35.02
C THR A 345 -35.14 -47.65 35.45
N TYR A 346 -36.22 -47.06 36.02
CA TYR A 346 -36.34 -46.11 37.15
C TYR A 346 -35.03 -45.47 37.70
N ASN A 347 -34.92 -44.19 38.10
CA ASN A 347 -35.78 -43.51 39.08
C ASN A 347 -35.40 -42.02 39.28
N GLU A 348 -36.43 -41.19 39.52
CA GLU A 348 -36.58 -40.05 40.46
C GLU A 348 -35.53 -38.91 40.67
N ARG A 349 -35.93 -37.72 40.19
CA ARG A 349 -36.07 -36.38 40.82
C ARG A 349 -35.05 -35.80 41.86
N ASP A 350 -34.43 -34.70 41.41
CA ASP A 350 -34.31 -33.32 41.96
C ASP A 350 -34.71 -33.01 43.43
N PRO A 351 -33.86 -32.25 44.15
CA PRO A 351 -34.39 -31.17 45.00
C PRO A 351 -33.42 -29.97 45.07
N PHE A 352 -33.62 -28.92 44.28
CA PHE A 352 -33.61 -27.50 44.73
C PHE A 352 -34.05 -26.59 43.58
N LYS A 353 -35.35 -26.60 43.29
CA LYS A 353 -36.04 -25.41 42.76
C LYS A 353 -36.29 -24.42 43.90
N ASN A 354 -36.20 -23.14 43.58
CA ASN A 354 -37.26 -22.17 43.84
C ASN A 354 -37.34 -21.32 42.56
N ASP A 355 -38.43 -21.34 41.78
CA ASP A 355 -39.74 -20.68 42.04
C ASP A 355 -39.56 -19.17 42.26
N ASP A 356 -40.31 -18.29 41.61
CA ASP A 356 -41.72 -18.33 41.23
C ASP A 356 -41.92 -17.44 39.99
N THR A 357 -42.55 -17.89 38.91
CA THR A 357 -44.00 -18.10 38.68
C THR A 357 -44.84 -16.82 38.58
N ARG A 358 -45.86 -16.99 37.75
CA ARG A 358 -47.17 -16.33 37.66
C ARG A 358 -47.36 -15.60 36.35
N ASP A 359 -48.41 -15.81 35.59
CA ASP A 359 -49.66 -16.59 35.64
C ASP A 359 -50.31 -16.18 34.29
N GLU A 360 -51.18 -16.86 33.57
CA GLU A 360 -52.30 -17.76 33.82
C GLU A 360 -52.77 -18.14 32.38
N GLU A 361 -53.10 -19.40 32.09
CA GLU A 361 -54.48 -19.87 31.79
C GLU A 361 -55.04 -19.35 30.44
N GLU A 362 -55.75 -20.09 29.60
CA GLU A 362 -56.35 -21.42 29.64
C GLU A 362 -56.71 -21.79 28.18
N ASP A 363 -56.82 -23.09 27.95
CA ASP A 363 -57.22 -23.85 26.76
C ASP A 363 -58.74 -23.67 26.45
N PRO A 364 -59.46 -24.46 25.59
CA PRO A 364 -59.08 -25.35 24.47
C PRO A 364 -60.12 -25.37 23.29
N GLU A 365 -59.93 -26.31 22.36
CA GLU A 365 -60.93 -27.03 21.51
C GLU A 365 -61.62 -26.22 20.37
N ASP A 366 -61.87 -26.71 19.15
CA ASP A 366 -61.84 -28.07 18.60
C ASP A 366 -61.79 -28.04 17.05
N THR A 367 -61.43 -29.20 16.50
CA THR A 367 -61.51 -29.72 15.11
C THR A 367 -62.60 -29.20 14.15
N ASP A 368 -62.30 -29.07 12.84
CA ASP A 368 -62.78 -30.01 11.80
C ASP A 368 -62.18 -29.77 10.38
N SER A 369 -62.14 -30.88 9.66
CA SER A 369 -61.78 -31.31 8.31
C SER A 369 -61.95 -30.42 7.07
N GLY A 370 -61.11 -30.68 6.04
CA GLY A 370 -61.63 -31.23 4.77
C GLY A 370 -61.57 -30.41 3.46
N ILE A 371 -60.67 -30.82 2.56
CA ILE A 371 -60.88 -31.17 1.13
C ILE A 371 -61.17 -30.07 0.05
N GLU A 372 -60.27 -30.11 -0.97
CA GLU A 372 -60.37 -29.81 -2.43
C GLU A 372 -60.65 -28.40 -2.98
N GLY A 373 -59.84 -28.03 -4.00
CA GLY A 373 -60.38 -27.46 -5.24
C GLY A 373 -59.69 -26.22 -5.83
N GLU A 374 -58.98 -26.45 -6.93
CA GLU A 374 -58.98 -25.61 -8.15
C GLU A 374 -58.12 -24.32 -8.34
N VAL A 375 -57.17 -24.46 -9.28
CA VAL A 375 -56.72 -23.59 -10.42
C VAL A 375 -56.34 -22.10 -10.25
N ASP A 376 -55.04 -21.84 -10.50
CA ASP A 376 -54.33 -20.89 -11.42
C ASP A 376 -55.08 -19.63 -11.95
N PRO A 377 -54.42 -18.46 -12.28
CA PRO A 377 -53.17 -18.40 -13.06
C PRO A 377 -52.25 -17.14 -12.93
N LEU A 378 -51.12 -17.22 -13.66
CA LEU A 378 -50.25 -16.14 -14.17
C LEU A 378 -49.02 -15.75 -13.32
N ASP A 379 -47.84 -16.29 -13.67
CA ASP A 379 -46.73 -15.41 -14.06
C ASP A 379 -45.75 -16.07 -15.03
N ARG A 380 -45.21 -15.22 -15.91
CA ARG A 380 -44.64 -15.49 -17.23
C ARG A 380 -43.31 -16.25 -17.27
N ASP A 381 -43.20 -17.05 -18.34
CA ASP A 381 -42.03 -17.46 -19.13
C ASP A 381 -40.66 -16.84 -18.75
N VAL A 382 -39.81 -17.63 -18.11
CA VAL A 382 -38.35 -17.45 -18.13
C VAL A 382 -37.75 -18.45 -19.11
N ILE A 383 -37.25 -17.92 -20.21
CA ILE A 383 -36.48 -18.62 -21.24
C ILE A 383 -35.26 -19.29 -20.58
N ILE A 384 -35.17 -20.61 -20.65
CA ILE A 384 -34.01 -21.40 -20.22
C ILE A 384 -32.85 -21.12 -21.19
N GLN A 385 -31.86 -20.34 -20.75
CA GLN A 385 -30.53 -20.36 -21.38
C GLN A 385 -29.74 -21.57 -20.85
N PRO A 386 -29.00 -22.31 -21.70
CA PRO A 386 -28.13 -23.38 -21.23
C PRO A 386 -26.92 -22.79 -20.46
N PRO A 387 -26.39 -23.49 -19.44
CA PRO A 387 -25.28 -22.98 -18.64
C PRO A 387 -24.00 -22.86 -19.49
N PRO A 388 -23.14 -21.84 -19.21
CA PRO A 388 -21.87 -21.68 -19.90
C PRO A 388 -20.90 -22.84 -19.58
N PRO A 389 -19.96 -23.16 -20.49
CA PRO A 389 -18.99 -24.23 -20.28
C PRO A 389 -18.07 -23.92 -19.09
N PRO A 390 -17.56 -24.96 -18.38
CA PRO A 390 -16.70 -24.76 -17.23
C PRO A 390 -15.40 -24.05 -17.62
N PRO A 391 -14.89 -23.14 -16.77
CA PRO A 391 -13.64 -22.44 -17.04
C PRO A 391 -12.46 -23.43 -17.09
N PRO A 392 -11.40 -23.11 -17.86
CA PRO A 392 -10.23 -23.97 -17.98
C PRO A 392 -9.58 -24.19 -16.60
N LEU A 393 -9.18 -25.43 -16.36
CA LEU A 393 -8.49 -25.88 -15.16
C LEU A 393 -7.21 -25.05 -14.96
N ARG A 394 -7.25 -24.09 -14.04
CA ARG A 394 -6.04 -23.44 -13.53
C ARG A 394 -5.15 -24.50 -12.86
N PRO A 395 -3.81 -24.40 -12.99
CA PRO A 395 -2.89 -25.32 -12.30
C PRO A 395 -3.13 -25.26 -10.78
N PRO A 396 -2.89 -26.36 -10.05
CA PRO A 396 -3.24 -26.46 -8.65
C PRO A 396 -2.41 -25.45 -7.85
N THR A 397 -3.07 -24.44 -7.32
CA THR A 397 -2.51 -23.57 -6.29
C THR A 397 -2.11 -24.47 -5.12
N GLU A 398 -0.84 -24.42 -4.70
CA GLU A 398 -0.36 -25.11 -3.51
C GLU A 398 -1.27 -24.73 -2.32
N ARG A 399 -2.18 -25.62 -1.95
CA ARG A 399 -3.00 -25.45 -0.77
C ARG A 399 -2.09 -25.65 0.44
N VAL A 400 -1.63 -24.55 1.01
CA VAL A 400 -0.98 -24.55 2.33
C VAL A 400 -1.99 -25.12 3.33
N ASN A 401 -1.79 -26.38 3.72
CA ASN A 401 -2.63 -27.03 4.73
C ASN A 401 -2.26 -26.43 6.09
N PHE A 402 -3.09 -25.51 6.59
CA PHE A 402 -2.92 -25.00 7.94
C PHE A 402 -3.35 -26.08 8.95
N PRO A 403 -2.52 -26.40 9.96
CA PRO A 403 -2.94 -27.26 11.06
C PRO A 403 -4.12 -26.64 11.82
N LYS A 404 -4.85 -27.44 12.62
CA LYS A 404 -5.89 -26.94 13.53
C LYS A 404 -5.27 -25.91 14.49
N GLY A 405 -5.40 -24.61 14.21
CA GLY A 405 -4.78 -23.53 14.96
C GLY A 405 -4.74 -22.22 14.20
N LEU A 406 -4.10 -21.20 14.77
CA LEU A 406 -3.80 -19.96 14.04
C LEU A 406 -2.90 -20.29 12.85
N PRO A 407 -3.06 -19.61 11.70
CA PRO A 407 -2.22 -19.81 10.53
C PRO A 407 -0.81 -19.22 10.73
N TRP A 408 -0.48 -18.78 11.95
CA TRP A 408 0.85 -18.34 12.32
C TRP A 408 1.30 -18.88 13.68
N ALA A 409 2.61 -19.06 13.83
CA ALA A 409 3.23 -19.42 15.10
C ALA A 409 3.21 -18.24 16.10
N PRO A 410 2.77 -18.45 17.36
CA PRO A 410 2.89 -17.45 18.42
C PRO A 410 4.36 -17.04 18.64
N LYS A 411 4.59 -15.75 18.91
CA LYS A 411 5.93 -15.21 19.16
C LYS A 411 5.98 -14.66 20.58
N VAL A 412 6.80 -15.28 21.43
CA VAL A 412 7.04 -14.88 22.81
C VAL A 412 8.39 -14.19 22.90
N ARG A 413 8.48 -13.03 23.57
CA ARG A 413 9.76 -12.36 23.82
C ARG A 413 10.34 -12.79 25.16
N GLU A 414 11.64 -12.58 25.32
CA GLU A 414 12.34 -12.78 26.60
C GLU A 414 11.67 -12.01 27.75
N LYS A 415 11.37 -10.73 27.53
CA LYS A 415 10.67 -9.89 28.53
C LYS A 415 9.28 -10.40 28.93
N ASP A 416 8.59 -11.11 28.02
CA ASP A 416 7.28 -11.69 28.33
C ASP A 416 7.43 -12.90 29.28
N ILE A 417 8.52 -13.67 29.12
CA ILE A 417 8.90 -14.78 30.01
C ILE A 417 9.32 -14.23 31.37
N GLU A 418 10.18 -13.20 31.39
CA GLU A 418 10.62 -12.52 32.62
C GLU A 418 9.41 -12.00 33.40
N HIS A 419 8.52 -11.24 32.76
CA HIS A 419 7.34 -10.69 33.40
C HIS A 419 6.40 -11.76 33.95
N PHE A 420 6.21 -12.86 33.20
CA PHE A 420 5.42 -14.00 33.66
C PHE A 420 6.03 -14.65 34.91
N LEU A 421 7.36 -14.82 34.92
CA LEU A 421 8.09 -15.38 36.04
C LEU A 421 8.12 -14.45 37.24
N GLU A 422 8.34 -13.15 37.06
CA GLU A 422 8.30 -12.16 38.13
C GLU A 422 6.93 -12.13 38.80
N THR A 423 5.86 -12.08 37.99
CA THR A 423 4.48 -12.12 38.51
C THR A 423 4.19 -13.41 39.27
N SER A 424 4.67 -14.54 38.75
CA SER A 424 4.51 -15.85 39.39
C SER A 424 5.30 -15.96 40.69
N ARG A 425 6.58 -15.59 40.69
CA ARG A 425 7.45 -15.64 41.87
C ARG A 425 6.97 -14.68 42.94
N ASN A 426 6.53 -13.49 42.58
CA ASN A 426 5.93 -12.56 43.54
C ASN A 426 4.66 -13.15 44.16
N LYS A 427 3.79 -13.77 43.35
CA LYS A 427 2.54 -14.39 43.84
C LYS A 427 2.77 -15.59 44.77
N PHE A 428 3.72 -16.47 44.45
CA PHE A 428 3.89 -17.76 45.15
C PHE A 428 5.03 -17.76 46.18
N ILE A 429 6.05 -16.93 45.98
CA ILE A 429 7.29 -16.93 46.78
C ILE A 429 7.45 -15.57 47.51
N GLY A 430 6.85 -14.50 47.00
CA GLY A 430 6.97 -13.14 47.57
C GLY A 430 8.31 -12.46 47.27
N PHE A 431 9.11 -13.01 46.35
CA PHE A 431 10.41 -12.47 45.96
C PHE A 431 10.59 -12.52 44.45
N THR A 432 11.32 -11.56 43.87
CA THR A 432 11.63 -11.51 42.44
C THR A 432 13.14 -11.58 42.19
N LEU A 433 13.54 -12.43 41.26
CA LEU A 433 14.89 -12.49 40.72
C LEU A 433 14.86 -11.72 39.39
N GLY A 434 15.44 -10.52 39.34
CA GLY A 434 15.50 -9.73 38.12
C GLY A 434 16.40 -10.40 37.06
N ASN A 435 16.01 -10.30 35.79
CA ASN A 435 16.74 -10.84 34.62
C ASN A 435 16.97 -12.37 34.64
N ASP A 436 16.22 -13.12 35.46
CA ASP A 436 16.34 -14.57 35.52
C ASP A 436 15.15 -15.27 34.88
N THR A 437 15.40 -16.01 33.78
CA THR A 437 14.40 -16.81 33.06
C THR A 437 14.51 -18.32 33.32
N GLU A 438 15.44 -18.73 34.18
CA GLU A 438 15.82 -20.13 34.39
C GLU A 438 15.24 -20.70 35.70
N THR A 439 15.23 -19.93 36.78
CA THR A 439 14.92 -20.47 38.12
C THR A 439 13.42 -20.71 38.32
N LEU A 440 13.01 -21.98 38.38
CA LEU A 440 11.61 -22.39 38.61
C LEU A 440 11.35 -22.94 40.01
N VAL A 441 12.35 -22.87 40.89
CA VAL A 441 12.27 -23.39 42.26
C VAL A 441 11.16 -22.69 43.04
N GLY A 442 10.32 -23.46 43.73
CA GLY A 442 9.20 -22.94 44.53
C GLY A 442 7.92 -22.62 43.74
N LEU A 443 7.93 -22.75 42.40
CA LEU A 443 6.75 -22.52 41.57
C LEU A 443 5.94 -23.83 41.33
N PRO A 444 4.60 -23.77 41.27
CA PRO A 444 3.75 -24.92 40.93
C PRO A 444 4.03 -25.52 39.54
N ARG A 445 3.77 -26.83 39.37
CA ARG A 445 3.93 -27.56 38.10
C ARG A 445 3.25 -26.91 36.89
N PRO A 446 2.01 -26.37 36.98
CA PRO A 446 1.38 -25.70 35.84
C PRO A 446 2.18 -24.49 35.33
N ILE A 447 2.93 -23.82 36.20
CA ILE A 447 3.80 -22.69 35.82
C ILE A 447 5.02 -23.22 35.08
N HIS A 448 5.57 -24.37 35.50
CA HIS A 448 6.69 -25.00 34.78
C HIS A 448 6.29 -25.37 33.35
N GLU A 449 5.11 -25.96 33.17
CA GLU A 449 4.56 -26.26 31.84
C GLU A 449 4.32 -25.00 31.00
N SER A 450 3.81 -23.94 31.63
CA SER A 450 3.63 -22.64 30.98
C SER A 450 4.96 -22.05 30.52
N VAL A 451 5.99 -22.01 31.38
CA VAL A 451 7.33 -21.51 31.02
C VAL A 451 7.95 -22.35 29.92
N LYS A 452 7.82 -23.69 29.98
CA LYS A 452 8.30 -24.58 28.92
C LYS A 452 7.64 -24.24 27.58
N THR A 453 6.34 -23.98 27.57
CA THR A 453 5.59 -23.58 26.37
C THR A 453 6.01 -22.21 25.86
N LEU A 454 6.24 -21.25 26.76
CA LEU A 454 6.73 -19.92 26.42
C LEU A 454 8.15 -19.96 25.83
N LYS A 455 9.05 -20.75 26.41
CA LYS A 455 10.42 -20.97 25.91
C LYS A 455 10.42 -21.65 24.53
N LEU A 456 9.51 -22.60 24.29
CA LEU A 456 9.35 -23.25 22.98
C LEU A 456 9.01 -22.25 21.87
N HIS A 457 8.24 -21.21 22.20
CA HIS A 457 7.82 -20.16 21.26
C HIS A 457 8.65 -18.87 21.42
N LYS A 458 9.82 -18.93 22.07
CA LYS A 458 10.73 -17.79 22.22
C LYS A 458 11.24 -17.38 20.84
N TYR A 459 10.91 -16.16 20.43
CA TYR A 459 11.38 -15.59 19.18
C TYR A 459 12.47 -14.56 19.47
N VAL A 460 13.68 -14.81 18.95
CA VAL A 460 14.78 -13.85 18.96
C VAL A 460 14.87 -13.17 17.60
N SER A 461 14.79 -11.85 17.60
CA SER A 461 14.89 -11.02 16.41
C SER A 461 16.34 -10.62 16.11
N ILE A 462 16.65 -10.35 14.83
CA ILE A 462 17.95 -9.77 14.43
C ILE A 462 18.22 -8.47 15.19
N ALA A 463 17.18 -7.65 15.37
CA ALA A 463 17.26 -6.39 16.11
C ALA A 463 17.70 -6.58 17.58
N GLU A 464 17.24 -7.63 18.26
CA GLU A 464 17.69 -7.91 19.64
C GLU A 464 19.15 -8.33 19.69
N VAL A 465 19.62 -9.09 18.68
CA VAL A 465 21.04 -9.44 18.55
C VAL A 465 21.89 -8.20 18.31
N GLN A 466 21.45 -7.30 17.43
CA GLN A 466 22.13 -6.02 17.16
C GLN A 466 22.20 -5.14 18.41
N ILE A 467 21.08 -4.94 19.12
CA ILE A 467 21.06 -4.18 20.37
C ILE A 467 22.05 -4.76 21.38
N LYS A 468 22.07 -6.10 21.54
CA LYS A 468 22.98 -6.75 22.48
C LYS A 468 24.45 -6.54 22.13
N LYS A 469 24.80 -6.65 20.85
CA LYS A 469 26.17 -6.38 20.37
C LYS A 469 26.62 -4.95 20.68
N GLU A 470 25.73 -3.98 20.48
CA GLU A 470 25.98 -2.57 20.77
C GLU A 470 26.12 -2.30 22.27
N GLU A 471 25.30 -2.96 23.10
CA GLU A 471 25.44 -2.91 24.57
C GLU A 471 26.79 -3.50 25.03
N GLU A 472 27.24 -4.60 24.42
CA GLU A 472 28.55 -5.21 24.68
C GLU A 472 29.71 -4.29 24.24
N LEU A 473 29.58 -3.64 23.07
CA LEU A 473 30.56 -2.70 22.54
C LEU A 473 30.69 -1.44 23.41
N GLN A 474 29.57 -0.90 23.91
CA GLN A 474 29.57 0.21 24.85
C GLN A 474 30.23 -0.13 26.18
N GLN A 475 30.13 -1.38 26.64
CA GLN A 475 30.77 -1.84 27.89
C GLN A 475 32.28 -2.03 27.73
N CYS A 476 32.75 -2.47 26.57
CA CYS A 476 34.15 -2.84 26.33
C CYS A 476 34.74 -2.25 25.02
N PRO A 477 34.74 -0.92 24.84
CA PRO A 477 35.08 -0.30 23.56
C PRO A 477 36.55 -0.53 23.13
N LEU A 478 37.48 -0.57 24.08
CA LEU A 478 38.91 -0.75 23.79
C LEU A 478 39.29 -2.20 23.43
N SER A 479 38.43 -3.17 23.71
CA SER A 479 38.72 -4.60 23.53
C SER A 479 38.16 -5.18 22.24
N LEU A 480 37.13 -4.56 21.67
CA LEU A 480 36.39 -5.10 20.52
C LEU A 480 36.83 -4.51 19.17
N GLY A 481 37.65 -3.45 19.16
CA GLY A 481 38.15 -2.81 17.94
C GLY A 481 37.10 -1.98 17.20
N GLU A 482 37.45 -1.50 16.00
CA GLU A 482 36.49 -0.87 15.09
C GLU A 482 35.58 -1.93 14.47
N GLU A 483 34.28 -1.65 14.40
CA GLU A 483 33.33 -2.55 13.75
C GLU A 483 33.50 -2.49 12.22
N GLU A 484 33.71 -3.65 11.59
CA GLU A 484 33.66 -3.76 10.13
C GLU A 484 32.20 -3.72 9.66
N VAL A 485 31.77 -2.56 9.19
CA VAL A 485 30.43 -2.36 8.64
C VAL A 485 30.39 -2.80 7.18
N GLU A 486 29.51 -3.75 6.85
CA GLU A 486 29.28 -4.21 5.48
C GLU A 486 28.65 -3.07 4.66
N GLU A 487 29.31 -2.65 3.57
CA GLU A 487 28.83 -1.60 2.65
C GLU A 487 27.68 -2.10 1.78
N THR A 488 26.52 -2.35 2.40
CA THR A 488 25.31 -2.74 1.68
C THR A 488 24.67 -1.53 0.99
N PRO A 489 23.85 -1.72 -0.06
CA PRO A 489 23.12 -0.60 -0.68
C PRO A 489 22.26 0.21 0.31
N ALA A 490 21.71 -0.46 1.34
CA ALA A 490 20.96 0.21 2.41
C ALA A 490 21.87 1.06 3.30
N GLU A 491 23.10 0.62 3.56
CA GLU A 491 24.11 1.36 4.33
C GLU A 491 24.56 2.61 3.58
N ILE A 492 24.96 2.45 2.31
CA ILE A 492 25.40 3.55 1.44
C ILE A 492 24.31 4.64 1.37
N LEU A 493 23.06 4.23 1.16
CA LEU A 493 21.93 5.15 1.16
C LEU A 493 21.74 5.82 2.53
N TYR A 494 21.78 5.08 3.63
CA TYR A 494 21.59 5.63 4.97
C TYR A 494 22.67 6.67 5.32
N VAL A 495 23.94 6.36 5.05
CA VAL A 495 25.07 7.25 5.31
C VAL A 495 24.91 8.55 4.54
N GLY A 496 24.56 8.49 3.25
CA GLY A 496 24.32 9.71 2.47
C GLY A 496 23.04 10.45 2.86
N MET A 497 22.01 9.77 3.36
CA MET A 497 20.82 10.43 3.90
C MET A 497 21.06 11.11 5.24
N LEU A 498 22.00 10.61 6.06
CA LEU A 498 22.17 10.97 7.47
C LEU A 498 22.33 12.48 7.72
N PRO A 499 23.16 13.25 6.97
CA PRO A 499 23.35 14.67 7.22
C PRO A 499 22.06 15.50 7.12
N ASN A 500 21.17 15.11 6.20
CA ASN A 500 19.93 15.83 5.90
C ASN A 500 18.68 15.01 6.24
N LEU A 501 18.81 13.94 7.03
CA LEU A 501 17.76 12.96 7.28
C LEU A 501 16.47 13.60 7.82
N SER A 502 16.62 14.53 8.77
CA SER A 502 15.49 15.26 9.33
C SER A 502 14.73 16.07 8.27
N GLN A 503 15.44 16.68 7.33
CA GLN A 503 14.85 17.46 6.24
C GLN A 503 14.11 16.57 5.25
N TYR A 504 14.71 15.44 4.85
CA TYR A 504 14.07 14.45 3.98
C TYR A 504 12.76 13.93 4.57
N VAL A 505 12.78 13.54 5.86
CA VAL A 505 11.59 13.07 6.56
C VAL A 505 10.51 14.15 6.64
N ILE A 506 10.87 15.38 7.01
CA ILE A 506 9.91 16.50 7.09
C ILE A 506 9.32 16.81 5.71
N ALA A 507 10.13 16.81 4.65
CA ALA A 507 9.68 17.10 3.30
C ALA A 507 8.67 16.05 2.80
N LEU A 508 8.95 14.76 2.99
CA LEU A 508 8.00 13.68 2.66
C LEU A 508 6.67 13.82 3.42
N LEU A 509 6.71 14.15 4.71
CA LEU A 509 5.48 14.31 5.50
C LEU A 509 4.69 15.58 5.13
N LYS A 510 5.37 16.66 4.74
CA LYS A 510 4.72 17.87 4.20
C LYS A 510 3.97 17.56 2.91
N LEU A 511 4.59 16.82 1.99
CA LEU A 511 3.95 16.39 0.75
C LEU A 511 2.77 15.45 1.02
N LEU A 512 2.93 14.49 1.95
CA LEU A 512 1.85 13.60 2.36
C LEU A 512 0.66 14.36 2.97
N LEU A 513 0.92 15.43 3.73
CA LEU A 513 -0.13 16.30 4.28
C LEU A 513 -0.84 17.10 3.18
N ALA A 514 -0.11 17.65 2.22
CA ALA A 514 -0.68 18.40 1.09
C ALA A 514 -1.54 17.50 0.17
N ALA A 515 -1.13 16.23 0.00
CA ALA A 515 -1.86 15.25 -0.80
C ALA A 515 -2.99 14.55 -0.02
N ALA A 516 -3.11 14.76 1.29
CA ALA A 516 -4.14 14.12 2.09
C ALA A 516 -5.55 14.56 1.62
N PRO A 517 -6.53 13.65 1.48
CA PRO A 517 -7.86 13.99 0.96
C PRO A 517 -8.62 15.00 1.82
N THR A 518 -8.27 15.12 3.11
CA THR A 518 -8.85 16.08 4.05
C THR A 518 -8.19 17.47 4.01
N SER A 519 -7.14 17.68 3.20
CA SER A 519 -6.49 18.99 3.11
C SER A 519 -7.37 19.98 2.34
N LYS A 520 -7.59 21.17 2.92
CA LYS A 520 -8.30 22.27 2.25
C LYS A 520 -7.28 23.13 1.51
N ALA A 521 -7.59 23.54 0.27
CA ALA A 521 -6.71 24.35 -0.58
C ALA A 521 -6.22 25.68 0.04
N LYS A 522 -6.91 26.21 1.06
CA LYS A 522 -6.49 27.44 1.78
C LYS A 522 -5.44 27.21 2.87
N THR A 523 -5.11 25.97 3.20
CA THR A 523 -4.15 25.62 4.27
C THR A 523 -2.85 24.99 3.76
N ASP A 524 -2.72 24.80 2.45
CA ASP A 524 -1.55 24.17 1.86
C ASP A 524 -0.43 25.19 1.71
N SER A 525 0.67 25.00 2.46
CA SER A 525 1.87 25.84 2.35
C SER A 525 2.68 25.57 1.08
N ILE A 526 2.32 24.53 0.31
CA ILE A 526 3.03 24.05 -0.86
C ILE A 526 2.02 23.66 -1.95
N ASN A 527 2.25 24.11 -3.19
CA ASN A 527 1.40 23.78 -4.33
C ASN A 527 1.89 22.50 -5.04
N ILE A 528 1.32 21.35 -4.69
CA ILE A 528 1.63 20.06 -5.34
C ILE A 528 1.00 19.89 -6.73
N LEU A 529 0.15 20.82 -7.18
CA LEU A 529 -0.65 20.66 -8.41
C LEU A 529 -0.02 21.30 -9.65
N ALA A 530 1.20 21.85 -9.54
CA ALA A 530 1.91 22.47 -10.67
C ALA A 530 2.07 21.53 -11.88
N ASP A 531 2.15 20.21 -11.66
CA ASP A 531 2.32 19.16 -12.68
C ASP A 531 0.98 18.63 -13.27
N VAL A 532 -0.15 19.29 -12.96
CA VAL A 532 -1.48 18.93 -13.48
C VAL A 532 -2.19 20.12 -14.11
N LEU A 533 -1.93 21.33 -13.59
CA LEU A 533 -2.60 22.53 -14.04
C LEU A 533 -2.18 22.90 -15.47
N PRO A 534 -3.14 23.04 -16.41
CA PRO A 534 -2.87 23.52 -17.77
C PRO A 534 -2.43 24.99 -17.76
N GLU A 535 -1.84 25.45 -18.88
CA GLU A 535 -1.57 26.88 -19.09
C GLU A 535 -2.87 27.68 -19.18
N GLU A 536 -3.85 27.17 -19.94
CA GLU A 536 -5.17 27.76 -20.07
C GLU A 536 -6.20 26.97 -19.25
N MET A 537 -6.90 27.66 -18.36
CA MET A 537 -7.91 27.02 -17.52
C MET A 537 -9.09 26.53 -18.35
N PRO A 538 -9.66 25.36 -18.02
CA PRO A 538 -10.73 24.76 -18.81
C PRO A 538 -11.97 25.66 -18.83
N ILE A 539 -12.49 25.90 -20.04
CA ILE A 539 -13.69 26.72 -20.27
C ILE A 539 -14.99 25.91 -20.26
N THR A 540 -14.91 24.60 -20.52
CA THR A 540 -16.08 23.71 -20.55
C THR A 540 -16.24 22.93 -19.25
N VAL A 541 -17.48 22.56 -18.92
CA VAL A 541 -17.79 21.71 -17.76
C VAL A 541 -17.06 20.37 -17.85
N LEU A 542 -17.02 19.76 -19.04
CA LEU A 542 -16.37 18.49 -19.28
C LEU A 542 -14.86 18.53 -19.01
N GLN A 543 -14.16 19.55 -19.52
CA GLN A 543 -12.72 19.72 -19.26
C GLN A 543 -12.46 20.02 -17.78
N SER A 544 -13.35 20.75 -17.11
CA SER A 544 -13.27 21.00 -15.66
C SER A 544 -13.46 19.71 -14.84
N MET A 545 -14.39 18.84 -15.25
CA MET A 545 -14.57 17.51 -14.65
C MET A 545 -13.34 16.63 -14.85
N LYS A 546 -12.79 16.57 -16.08
CA LYS A 546 -11.54 15.86 -16.40
C LYS A 546 -10.40 16.33 -15.48
N LEU A 547 -10.21 17.64 -15.35
CA LEU A 547 -9.18 18.22 -14.49
C LEU A 547 -9.42 17.88 -13.00
N GLY A 548 -10.67 17.91 -12.53
CA GLY A 548 -11.02 17.54 -11.15
C GLY A 548 -10.68 16.08 -10.82
N ILE A 549 -10.95 15.16 -11.75
CA ILE A 549 -10.57 13.75 -11.63
C ILE A 549 -9.05 13.61 -11.56
N ASP A 550 -8.33 14.28 -12.47
CA ASP A 550 -6.86 14.18 -12.54
C ASP A 550 -6.17 14.78 -11.31
N VAL A 551 -6.68 15.89 -10.75
CA VAL A 551 -6.19 16.48 -9.50
C VAL A 551 -6.33 15.50 -8.32
N ASN A 552 -7.45 14.79 -8.23
CA ASN A 552 -7.64 13.78 -7.18
C ASN A 552 -6.72 12.57 -7.42
N ARG A 553 -6.64 12.07 -8.65
CA ARG A 553 -5.71 11.00 -9.06
C ARG A 553 -4.26 11.34 -8.69
N HIS A 554 -3.83 12.56 -8.98
CA HIS A 554 -2.50 13.06 -8.65
C HIS A 554 -2.20 12.99 -7.15
N LYS A 555 -3.15 13.41 -6.31
CA LYS A 555 -3.03 13.30 -4.84
C LYS A 555 -2.92 11.84 -4.40
N GLU A 556 -3.75 10.95 -4.95
CA GLU A 556 -3.70 9.51 -4.64
C GLU A 556 -2.35 8.89 -4.98
N ILE A 557 -1.79 9.22 -6.15
CA ILE A 557 -0.47 8.73 -6.60
C ILE A 557 0.64 9.23 -5.67
N ILE A 558 0.62 10.50 -5.25
CA ILE A 558 1.60 11.03 -4.28
C ILE A 558 1.50 10.29 -2.95
N VAL A 559 0.30 10.05 -2.42
CA VAL A 559 0.10 9.30 -1.17
C VAL A 559 0.61 7.86 -1.33
N LYS A 560 0.33 7.20 -2.45
CA LYS A 560 0.84 5.86 -2.81
C LYS A 560 2.36 5.84 -2.77
N ALA A 561 3.02 6.72 -3.51
CA ALA A 561 4.48 6.78 -3.61
C ALA A 561 5.14 7.04 -2.24
N ILE A 562 4.68 8.04 -1.48
CA ILE A 562 5.28 8.39 -0.18
C ILE A 562 5.05 7.26 0.84
N SER A 563 3.85 6.68 0.90
CA SER A 563 3.56 5.60 1.84
C SER A 563 4.40 4.34 1.56
N ALA A 564 4.65 4.02 0.29
CA ALA A 564 5.50 2.90 -0.10
C ALA A 564 6.98 3.18 0.19
N LEU A 565 7.46 4.36 -0.18
CA LEU A 565 8.82 4.84 0.10
C LEU A 565 9.16 4.76 1.60
N LEU A 566 8.31 5.36 2.45
CA LEU A 566 8.51 5.33 3.90
C LEU A 566 8.49 3.91 4.46
N LEU A 567 7.61 3.04 3.96
CA LEU A 567 7.53 1.66 4.42
C LEU A 567 8.77 0.84 4.02
N LEU A 568 9.27 1.02 2.79
CA LEU A 568 10.47 0.37 2.28
C LEU A 568 11.71 0.79 3.09
N LEU A 569 11.91 2.09 3.31
CA LEU A 569 13.00 2.61 4.14
C LEU A 569 12.94 2.02 5.55
N LEU A 570 11.78 2.05 6.22
CA LEU A 570 11.60 1.47 7.56
C LEU A 570 11.75 -0.06 7.61
N LYS A 571 11.69 -0.75 6.48
CA LYS A 571 11.89 -2.20 6.39
C LYS A 571 13.37 -2.52 6.19
N HIS A 572 14.00 -1.91 5.20
CA HIS A 572 15.41 -2.13 4.86
C HIS A 572 16.35 -1.61 5.93
N LEU A 573 16.16 -0.39 6.42
CA LEU A 573 17.00 0.16 7.49
C LEU A 573 16.89 -0.64 8.78
N LYS A 574 15.73 -1.25 9.06
CA LYS A 574 15.58 -2.14 10.23
C LYS A 574 16.34 -3.44 10.07
N LEU A 575 16.46 -3.94 8.84
CA LEU A 575 17.21 -5.14 8.55
C LEU A 575 18.72 -4.85 8.55
N SER A 576 19.13 -3.71 7.99
CA SER A 576 20.51 -3.21 8.03
C SER A 576 20.96 -3.02 9.48
N HIS A 577 20.36 -2.06 10.19
CA HIS A 577 20.64 -1.86 11.61
C HIS A 577 19.48 -1.28 12.42
N ILE A 578 19.18 -1.88 13.57
CA ILE A 578 18.07 -1.44 14.43
C ILE A 578 18.15 0.04 14.84
N TYR A 579 19.34 0.60 15.05
CA TYR A 579 19.47 2.01 15.38
C TYR A 579 19.27 2.95 14.19
N GLN A 580 19.58 2.54 12.96
CA GLN A 580 19.20 3.31 11.77
C GLN A 580 17.68 3.43 11.68
N PHE A 581 16.98 2.31 11.86
CA PHE A 581 15.53 2.31 11.96
C PHE A 581 15.01 3.21 13.08
N GLU A 582 15.63 3.18 14.27
CA GLU A 582 15.18 3.96 15.41
C GLU A 582 15.37 5.47 15.17
N VAL A 583 16.49 5.89 14.60
CA VAL A 583 16.80 7.28 14.25
C VAL A 583 15.78 7.80 13.24
N VAL A 584 15.53 7.09 12.14
CA VAL A 584 14.51 7.47 11.14
C VAL A 584 13.12 7.50 11.76
N SER A 585 12.77 6.49 12.56
CA SER A 585 11.47 6.42 13.25
C SER A 585 11.28 7.58 14.22
N GLN A 586 12.34 8.01 14.92
CA GLN A 586 12.31 9.14 15.83
C GLN A 586 12.06 10.45 15.07
N HIS A 587 12.75 10.67 13.96
CA HIS A 587 12.49 11.83 13.10
C HIS A 587 11.05 11.84 12.55
N LEU A 588 10.51 10.68 12.15
CA LEU A 588 9.10 10.58 11.72
C LEU A 588 8.13 10.97 12.84
N VAL A 589 8.37 10.49 14.06
CA VAL A 589 7.51 10.79 15.22
C VAL A 589 7.60 12.27 15.60
N PHE A 590 8.80 12.85 15.63
CA PHE A 590 9.01 14.28 15.92
C PHE A 590 8.41 15.19 14.86
N ALA A 591 8.41 14.78 13.60
CA ALA A 591 7.76 15.48 12.50
C ALA A 591 6.25 15.22 12.41
N ASN A 592 5.61 14.70 13.48
CA ASN A 592 4.17 14.49 13.60
C ASN A 592 3.58 13.46 12.61
N CYS A 593 4.34 12.44 12.22
CA CYS A 593 3.84 11.35 11.36
C CYS A 593 2.65 10.60 11.96
N ILE A 594 2.66 10.30 13.27
CA ILE A 594 1.55 9.61 13.95
C ILE A 594 0.24 10.42 13.85
N PRO A 595 0.19 11.69 14.28
CA PRO A 595 -0.97 12.56 14.07
C PRO A 595 -1.44 12.62 12.61
N LEU A 596 -0.50 12.71 11.67
CA LEU A 596 -0.80 12.81 10.25
C LEU A 596 -1.51 11.55 9.73
N ILE A 597 -1.00 10.36 10.07
CA ILE A 597 -1.64 9.09 9.71
C ILE A 597 -3.03 8.99 10.36
N LEU A 598 -3.18 9.39 11.62
CA LEU A 598 -4.49 9.38 12.29
C LEU A 598 -5.48 10.35 11.64
N LYS A 599 -5.02 11.54 11.24
CA LYS A 599 -5.83 12.51 10.47
C LYS A 599 -6.26 11.91 9.13
N PHE A 600 -5.37 11.21 8.44
CA PHE A 600 -5.69 10.49 7.21
C PHE A 600 -6.77 9.43 7.43
N PHE A 601 -6.69 8.65 8.52
CA PHE A 601 -7.70 7.64 8.84
C PHE A 601 -9.01 8.20 9.39
N ASN A 602 -9.05 9.48 9.78
CA ASN A 602 -10.25 10.15 10.29
C ASN A 602 -11.15 10.69 9.16
N GLN A 603 -11.33 9.89 8.12
CA GLN A 603 -12.24 10.12 7.01
C GLN A 603 -13.06 8.87 6.74
N ASN A 604 -14.01 8.94 5.79
CA ASN A 604 -14.71 7.74 5.35
C ASN A 604 -13.77 6.90 4.47
N ILE A 605 -13.15 5.88 5.07
CA ILE A 605 -12.20 5.00 4.38
C ILE A 605 -12.87 4.20 3.27
N MET A 606 -14.13 3.79 3.44
CA MET A 606 -14.86 3.08 2.39
C MET A 606 -15.05 3.96 1.15
N SER A 607 -15.45 5.22 1.33
CA SER A 607 -15.55 6.18 0.23
C SER A 607 -14.19 6.47 -0.42
N TYR A 608 -13.12 6.52 0.37
CA TYR A 608 -11.77 6.75 -0.16
C TYR A 608 -11.27 5.55 -1.00
N ILE A 609 -11.42 4.32 -0.51
CA ILE A 609 -10.99 3.14 -1.26
C ILE A 609 -11.88 2.86 -2.47
N SER A 610 -13.16 3.26 -2.47
CA SER A 610 -14.06 3.10 -3.62
C SER A 610 -14.09 4.33 -4.55
N ALA A 611 -13.22 5.31 -4.33
CA ALA A 611 -13.14 6.49 -5.20
C ALA A 611 -12.64 6.12 -6.61
N LYS A 612 -13.35 6.59 -7.64
CA LYS A 612 -13.02 6.36 -9.04
C LYS A 612 -12.39 7.62 -9.65
N ASN A 613 -11.08 7.73 -9.51
CA ASN A 613 -10.29 8.82 -10.09
C ASN A 613 -9.38 8.30 -11.22
N SER A 614 -9.92 7.53 -12.16
CA SER A 614 -9.18 7.00 -13.31
C SER A 614 -10.09 6.93 -14.52
N ILE A 615 -9.58 7.36 -15.67
CA ILE A 615 -10.27 7.42 -16.95
C ILE A 615 -9.52 6.46 -17.88
N CYS A 616 -9.98 5.22 -17.98
CA CYS A 616 -9.25 4.14 -18.66
C CYS A 616 -8.90 4.48 -20.12
N VAL A 617 -9.79 5.19 -20.82
CA VAL A 617 -9.55 5.61 -22.22
C VAL A 617 -8.39 6.60 -22.38
N LEU A 618 -7.97 7.27 -21.30
CA LEU A 618 -6.86 8.22 -21.28
C LEU A 618 -5.58 7.62 -20.67
N ASP A 619 -5.62 6.39 -20.18
CA ASP A 619 -4.48 5.74 -19.56
C ASP A 619 -3.48 5.29 -20.63
N PHE A 620 -2.19 5.54 -20.42
CA PHE A 620 -1.13 5.02 -21.29
C PHE A 620 -0.89 3.52 -21.00
N PRO A 621 -0.71 2.64 -22.01
CA PRO A 621 -0.57 2.91 -23.45
C PRO A 621 -1.88 2.91 -24.24
N HIS A 622 -3.03 2.65 -23.61
CA HIS A 622 -4.33 2.55 -24.29
C HIS A 622 -4.65 3.80 -25.14
N CYS A 623 -4.43 4.99 -24.59
CA CYS A 623 -4.75 6.27 -25.24
C CYS A 623 -3.91 6.59 -26.49
N VAL A 624 -2.77 5.92 -26.69
CA VAL A 624 -1.90 6.16 -27.86
C VAL A 624 -2.10 5.12 -28.97
N VAL A 625 -2.70 3.97 -28.66
CA VAL A 625 -2.97 2.89 -29.63
C VAL A 625 -4.38 3.00 -30.22
N HIS A 626 -5.36 3.35 -29.39
CA HIS A 626 -6.76 3.37 -29.81
C HIS A 626 -7.23 4.79 -30.16
N GLU A 627 -8.01 4.92 -31.23
CA GLU A 627 -8.69 6.19 -31.54
C GLU A 627 -9.58 6.60 -30.36
N MET A 628 -9.33 7.80 -29.85
CA MET A 628 -10.00 8.29 -28.66
C MET A 628 -11.48 8.55 -28.97
N PRO A 629 -12.44 7.87 -28.30
CA PRO A 629 -13.85 8.18 -28.48
C PRO A 629 -14.14 9.61 -28.01
N GLU A 630 -15.18 10.24 -28.57
CA GLU A 630 -15.65 11.54 -28.08
C GLU A 630 -15.93 11.44 -26.57
N LEU A 631 -15.21 12.23 -25.76
CA LEU A 631 -15.38 12.26 -24.32
C LEU A 631 -16.81 12.73 -24.00
N THR A 632 -17.63 11.83 -23.47
CA THR A 632 -18.97 12.12 -22.94
C THR A 632 -18.94 12.13 -21.42
N ALA A 633 -19.86 12.83 -20.76
CA ALA A 633 -19.97 12.78 -19.30
C ALA A 633 -20.14 11.34 -18.77
N GLU A 634 -20.86 10.51 -19.52
CA GLU A 634 -21.04 9.09 -19.22
C GLU A 634 -19.72 8.31 -19.33
N SER A 635 -18.85 8.60 -20.31
CA SER A 635 -17.52 7.97 -20.41
C SER A 635 -16.55 8.36 -19.28
N LEU A 636 -16.71 9.56 -18.69
CA LEU A 636 -15.94 9.96 -17.50
C LEU A 636 -16.43 9.24 -16.22
N GLU A 637 -17.71 8.88 -16.17
CA GLU A 637 -18.32 8.18 -15.05
C GLU A 637 -18.24 6.64 -15.17
N ALA A 638 -18.05 6.14 -16.39
CA ALA A 638 -17.74 4.75 -16.71
C ALA A 638 -16.30 4.40 -16.29
N GLY A 639 -16.00 4.57 -15.00
CA GLY A 639 -14.76 4.08 -14.40
C GLY A 639 -14.78 2.55 -14.27
N ASP A 640 -13.58 1.98 -14.12
CA ASP A 640 -13.31 0.55 -13.93
C ASP A 640 -14.38 -0.16 -13.07
N CYS A 641 -14.73 -1.39 -13.47
CA CYS A 641 -15.67 -2.26 -12.76
C CYS A 641 -15.11 -2.76 -11.42
N SER A 642 -13.86 -2.42 -11.09
CA SER A 642 -13.25 -2.68 -9.80
C SER A 642 -14.05 -2.06 -8.64
N GLN A 643 -14.21 -2.87 -7.59
CA GLN A 643 -14.94 -2.47 -6.38
C GLN A 643 -14.15 -1.46 -5.52
N PHE A 644 -12.86 -1.32 -5.79
CA PHE A 644 -11.94 -0.46 -5.06
C PHE A 644 -10.79 0.03 -5.96
N CYS A 645 -10.25 1.19 -5.63
CA CYS A 645 -9.03 1.76 -6.19
C CYS A 645 -7.82 1.11 -5.50
N TRP A 646 -7.00 0.41 -6.29
CA TRP A 646 -5.79 -0.27 -5.82
C TRP A 646 -4.85 0.69 -5.08
N ARG A 647 -4.59 1.89 -5.64
CA ARG A 647 -3.71 2.93 -5.06
C ARG A 647 -4.12 3.32 -3.64
N ASN A 648 -5.42 3.53 -3.44
CA ASN A 648 -5.97 4.00 -2.17
C ASN A 648 -5.93 2.90 -1.11
N LEU A 649 -6.29 1.67 -1.49
CA LEU A 649 -6.21 0.51 -0.60
C LEU A 649 -4.75 0.20 -0.21
N PHE A 650 -3.84 0.18 -1.19
CA PHE A 650 -2.40 0.03 -0.98
C PHE A 650 -1.83 1.09 -0.03
N SER A 651 -2.19 2.36 -0.25
CA SER A 651 -1.80 3.48 0.62
C SER A 651 -2.29 3.30 2.06
N CYS A 652 -3.56 2.93 2.25
CA CYS A 652 -4.11 2.65 3.58
C CYS A 652 -3.34 1.53 4.29
N ILE A 653 -3.05 0.42 3.60
CA ILE A 653 -2.29 -0.69 4.16
C ILE A 653 -0.88 -0.24 4.57
N ASN A 654 -0.20 0.53 3.70
CA ASN A 654 1.15 1.02 3.97
C ASN A 654 1.19 1.96 5.18
N LEU A 655 0.30 2.96 5.24
CA LEU A 655 0.22 3.91 6.35
C LEU A 655 -0.10 3.19 7.67
N LEU A 656 -0.96 2.17 7.66
CA LEU A 656 -1.24 1.36 8.85
C LEU A 656 -0.02 0.54 9.29
N ARG A 657 0.72 -0.06 8.33
CA ARG A 657 1.96 -0.79 8.60
C ARG A 657 3.04 0.13 9.16
N ILE A 658 3.15 1.36 8.67
CA ILE A 658 4.05 2.40 9.21
C ILE A 658 3.65 2.72 10.65
N LEU A 659 2.37 3.02 10.91
CA LEU A 659 1.87 3.33 12.26
C LEU A 659 2.19 2.21 13.25
N ASN A 660 1.97 0.95 12.85
CA ASN A 660 2.32 -0.21 13.65
C ASN A 660 3.83 -0.30 13.90
N LYS A 661 4.67 -0.12 12.87
CA LYS A 661 6.13 -0.12 13.04
C LYS A 661 6.63 0.95 14.01
N LEU A 662 6.05 2.15 13.97
CA LEU A 662 6.44 3.26 14.85
C LEU A 662 6.05 3.02 16.30
N THR A 663 4.89 2.39 16.56
CA THR A 663 4.28 2.30 17.90
C THR A 663 4.49 0.95 18.58
N LYS A 664 4.70 -0.13 17.83
CA LYS A 664 4.83 -1.49 18.35
C LYS A 664 5.94 -1.57 19.40
N TRP A 665 5.53 -1.93 20.62
CA TRP A 665 6.40 -2.08 21.80
C TRP A 665 7.13 -0.80 22.25
N LYS A 666 6.63 0.38 21.88
CA LYS A 666 7.17 1.67 22.30
C LYS A 666 6.16 2.40 23.17
N HIS A 667 6.24 2.21 24.48
CA HIS A 667 5.26 2.71 25.45
C HIS A 667 4.97 4.22 25.28
N SER A 668 5.99 5.06 25.14
CA SER A 668 5.83 6.50 24.93
C SER A 668 5.01 6.85 23.68
N ARG A 669 5.25 6.15 22.57
CA ARG A 669 4.52 6.35 21.30
C ARG A 669 3.11 5.77 21.37
N THR A 670 2.91 4.67 22.10
CA THR A 670 1.56 4.13 22.39
C THR A 670 0.76 5.10 23.26
N MET A 671 1.37 5.74 24.25
CA MET A 671 0.70 6.79 25.03
C MET A 671 0.31 7.98 24.15
N MET A 672 1.11 8.32 23.14
CA MET A 672 0.77 9.33 22.14
C MET A 672 -0.53 8.98 21.38
N LEU A 673 -0.74 7.71 21.02
CA LEU A 673 -1.98 7.23 20.40
C LEU A 673 -3.21 7.45 21.30
N VAL A 674 -3.04 7.31 22.63
CA VAL A 674 -4.10 7.56 23.61
C VAL A 674 -4.41 9.06 23.67
N VAL A 675 -3.37 9.91 23.72
CA VAL A 675 -3.51 11.38 23.71
C VAL A 675 -4.29 11.86 22.49
N PHE A 676 -4.03 11.28 21.30
CA PHE A 676 -4.77 11.62 20.08
C PHE A 676 -6.13 10.95 19.93
N LYS A 677 -6.62 10.23 20.95
CA LYS A 677 -7.90 9.50 20.91
C LYS A 677 -8.02 8.63 19.65
N SER A 678 -6.93 7.94 19.30
CA SER A 678 -6.83 7.15 18.06
C SER A 678 -7.78 5.94 18.02
N ALA A 679 -8.17 5.38 19.17
CA ALA A 679 -8.98 4.17 19.25
C ALA A 679 -10.31 4.26 18.46
N PRO A 680 -11.18 5.28 18.64
CA PRO A 680 -12.39 5.43 17.83
C PRO A 680 -12.12 5.63 16.34
N ILE A 681 -11.04 6.33 15.96
CA ILE A 681 -10.65 6.54 14.55
C ILE A 681 -10.31 5.18 13.91
N LEU A 682 -9.38 4.44 14.53
CA LEU A 682 -8.92 3.15 14.05
C LEU A 682 -10.04 2.10 14.10
N LYS A 683 -10.87 2.08 15.15
CA LYS A 683 -12.02 1.15 15.23
C LYS A 683 -13.04 1.39 14.12
N ARG A 684 -13.25 2.64 13.71
CA ARG A 684 -14.13 2.99 12.58
C ARG A 684 -13.52 2.56 11.24
N ALA A 685 -12.24 2.87 11.03
CA ALA A 685 -11.52 2.58 9.79
C ALA A 685 -11.23 1.08 9.60
N LEU A 686 -10.96 0.37 10.69
CA LEU A 686 -10.50 -1.02 10.72
C LEU A 686 -11.51 -1.90 11.46
N LYS A 687 -12.81 -1.78 11.17
CA LYS A 687 -13.82 -2.68 11.76
C LYS A 687 -13.49 -4.13 11.38
N VAL A 688 -12.67 -4.79 12.19
CA VAL A 688 -12.44 -6.23 12.16
C VAL A 688 -13.64 -6.83 12.90
N LYS A 689 -14.58 -7.43 12.17
CA LYS A 689 -15.51 -8.37 12.81
C LYS A 689 -14.65 -9.54 13.29
N GLN A 690 -14.43 -9.61 14.59
CA GLN A 690 -13.52 -10.57 15.21
C GLN A 690 -14.08 -11.99 14.99
N ALA A 691 -13.39 -12.80 14.19
CA ALA A 691 -13.81 -14.17 13.84
C ALA A 691 -13.65 -15.19 14.98
N MET A 692 -13.40 -14.75 16.22
CA MET A 692 -13.12 -15.62 17.37
C MET A 692 -13.94 -15.29 18.62
N MET A 693 -15.14 -14.75 18.46
CA MET A 693 -16.19 -14.86 19.50
C MET A 693 -17.47 -15.36 18.88
#